data_AF-A0A924BQS8-F1
#
_entry.id   AF-A0A924BQS8-F1
#
_cell.length_a   1.000
_cell.length_b   1.000
_cell.length_c   1.000
_cell.angle_alpha   90.00
_cell.angle_beta   90.00
_cell.angle_gamma   90.00
#
_symmetry.space_group_name_H-M   'P 1'
#
loop_
_entity.id
_entity.type
_entity.pdbx_description
1 polymer ?
#
loop_
_entity_poly.entity_id
_entity_poly.type
_entity_poly.pdbx_seq_one_letter_code
_entity_poly.pdbx_strand_id
1 'polypeptide(L)'
;MKRVYKLCFSLMLTIGLSYYSVAQTSLGTSANLLGELKKDLSSKSTNRSVGSSVDLDVPGSSFTGKVNYKESATGSELLMGEIDGVGGSSFFIKANSNSLEGHIILKGTKKAYKYYSDASGNAFVKEEDINKLICIDYENKPSKNQKSEKQAREAASISPALLDLQSLPGAAGVVMLDFDGYYMPAGNYWNNGNAIDAAPSGMSDDAVLEHWEVVSEDYRPFNVNITTNEAVFNSYPRNRRMRVVVTPTNTAAPGAGGVAYFGSFNWDNDVPCWVFITSGKSGGDASSHEVGHCFDLQHDARSNPVEGYFLGIDKSAWAPIMGAGYYRPVVQWSKGEYNYAKNDGDVLQDDIATIAGSKFGIGFRGDDYGNGTASAADLSYGTNGAINQKSGIIANEGDIDFFSFKTGGGNITINANTVSRDGNLDIIIRLYNSAGQEIANANPTTPGFIEDANGRDAKFYAALNASLTANVTAGTYYVSIDGTGANDKGYGGYSAYGSIGTYFISGTIPPATTVANSDGFAIFAKDCAYGGYNIGLNEGNYTRADLINKGINDDDISSMKVKEGFKVILYKDDNYTGTALEVTGNKDCLVADGFNDVVTSLRVVANGVTNLNGTYFLQNRHSSLVLDVPGSSADNIQLQQYTLNSSAAQQFTLTHLDNGAYKITNVSSGKALDVDGIKTDDGVKVQQWSYAGSANQQWILVASDGGFYKLIARHSAKVLEIGGWSTVNGGLAQQWTNGNQASGQWKIVPVQAVVGTGDGLIGSYYNGMNFETARLNRKDATINFAWGNGAPDANVNADGFSVRWTGQIQPKYSGVYTFHANSDNGRRLWINGQLIIDKWLDDWSTEYTGTITLTAGQKYDFKMEYFENYGGAGAKLEWSSALQAREVIPTSQLYSPAVTNVDPQTPTNLAPTVSVTSPSNGASFNAAATINITANAADADGSVAKVEFYNGATKIGEDASAPYAYTWSNVAAGTYTITTKATDDKGAVASTSVTVTVVIVAVDQCSGVAQYVENGGYIAASKAKNAGRKYECKEFPYSGWCNGAAWAYAPGTGAYWTDAWYDRGTCTATTGGANSNTSESLSISPNPVQGELNISSSYSLSGASLMIIDVTGKTVYNSGASESISTADLDAGIYTLILITSDNQKMTKRFVKMK
;
A
#
# COMPACT_ATOMS: atom_id res chain seq x y z
N MET A 1 -65.93 4.63 43.54
CA MET A 1 -67.23 4.42 42.88
C MET A 1 -66.95 3.58 41.63
N LYS A 2 -67.06 2.24 41.65
CA LYS A 2 -68.29 1.41 41.55
C LYS A 2 -69.20 1.81 40.37
N ARG A 3 -69.38 0.84 39.44
CA ARG A 3 -70.36 0.74 38.34
C ARG A 3 -69.98 1.61 37.12
N VAL A 4 -69.83 1.08 35.90
CA VAL A 4 -70.83 0.32 35.14
C VAL A 4 -70.15 -0.71 34.21
N TYR A 5 -70.26 -1.99 34.57
CA TYR A 5 -70.27 -3.13 33.63
C TYR A 5 -71.75 -3.48 33.40
N LYS A 6 -72.12 -3.85 32.17
CA LYS A 6 -73.46 -4.22 31.63
C LYS A 6 -74.17 -3.12 30.84
N LEU A 7 -73.85 -3.03 29.55
CA LEU A 7 -74.84 -2.99 28.46
C LEU A 7 -74.09 -3.21 27.14
N CYS A 8 -74.13 -4.43 26.61
CA CYS A 8 -73.97 -4.82 25.19
C CYS A 8 -73.89 -6.34 25.10
N PHE A 9 -74.97 -7.00 25.53
CA PHE A 9 -75.21 -8.43 25.32
C PHE A 9 -76.67 -8.55 24.85
N SER A 10 -76.93 -8.15 23.61
CA SER A 10 -78.16 -8.44 22.84
C SER A 10 -78.10 -7.74 21.47
N LEU A 11 -77.23 -8.21 20.57
CA LEU A 11 -77.45 -8.09 19.13
C LEU A 11 -76.72 -9.25 18.41
N MET A 12 -76.99 -10.47 18.86
CA MET A 12 -76.79 -11.70 18.10
C MET A 12 -78.17 -12.24 17.75
N LEU A 13 -78.68 -11.91 16.57
CA LEU A 13 -79.44 -12.82 15.71
C LEU A 13 -79.78 -12.12 14.38
N THR A 14 -79.45 -12.81 13.29
CA THR A 14 -79.99 -12.65 11.92
C THR A 14 -79.75 -11.32 11.19
N ILE A 15 -78.59 -11.19 10.53
CA ILE A 15 -78.51 -10.75 9.12
C ILE A 15 -77.49 -11.65 8.39
N GLY A 16 -78.06 -12.47 7.50
CA GLY A 16 -77.48 -13.33 6.46
C GLY A 16 -75.97 -13.38 6.27
N LEU A 17 -75.40 -14.55 6.55
CA LEU A 17 -74.26 -15.08 5.81
C LEU A 17 -74.62 -15.14 4.32
N SER A 18 -73.99 -14.31 3.51
CA SER A 18 -73.64 -14.66 2.13
C SER A 18 -72.13 -14.78 2.07
N TYR A 19 -71.61 -15.83 2.69
CA TYR A 19 -70.36 -16.40 2.23
C TYR A 19 -70.65 -16.88 0.81
N TYR A 20 -69.96 -16.32 -0.19
CA TYR A 20 -69.74 -17.05 -1.42
C TYR A 20 -68.97 -18.31 -1.04
N SER A 21 -69.69 -19.39 -0.72
CA SER A 21 -69.09 -20.71 -0.64
C SER A 21 -68.59 -21.02 -2.04
N VAL A 22 -67.26 -21.12 -2.21
CA VAL A 22 -66.70 -21.76 -3.40
C VAL A 22 -67.41 -23.10 -3.53
N ALA A 23 -68.02 -23.38 -4.69
CA ALA A 23 -68.79 -24.58 -4.91
C ALA A 23 -67.87 -25.81 -4.79
N GLN A 24 -67.83 -26.41 -3.60
CA GLN A 24 -67.18 -27.69 -3.38
C GLN A 24 -68.19 -28.81 -3.68
N THR A 25 -67.76 -29.79 -4.45
CA THR A 25 -68.55 -30.97 -4.80
C THR A 25 -68.10 -32.11 -3.89
N SER A 26 -69.05 -32.73 -3.19
CA SER A 26 -68.78 -33.95 -2.41
C SER A 26 -68.56 -35.13 -3.36
N LEU A 27 -67.54 -35.93 -3.08
CA LEU A 27 -67.21 -37.19 -3.75
C LEU A 27 -67.57 -38.40 -2.86
N GLY A 28 -68.37 -38.19 -1.80
CA GLY A 28 -68.66 -39.21 -0.79
C GLY A 28 -67.56 -39.32 0.27
N THR A 29 -67.25 -40.54 0.72
CA THR A 29 -66.14 -40.80 1.65
C THR A 29 -64.91 -41.28 0.90
N SER A 30 -63.71 -40.97 1.37
CA SER A 30 -62.43 -41.44 0.80
C SER A 30 -62.39 -42.95 0.59
N ALA A 31 -62.99 -43.74 1.50
CA ALA A 31 -63.12 -45.19 1.37
C ALA A 31 -63.96 -45.64 0.16
N ASN A 32 -65.08 -44.96 -0.10
CA ASN A 32 -65.94 -45.26 -1.25
C ASN A 32 -65.25 -44.87 -2.55
N LEU A 33 -64.67 -43.67 -2.62
CA LEU A 33 -63.94 -43.20 -3.79
C LEU A 33 -62.75 -44.13 -4.09
N LEU A 34 -62.00 -44.58 -3.08
CA LEU A 34 -60.95 -45.59 -3.24
C LEU A 34 -61.49 -46.89 -3.86
N GLY A 35 -62.67 -47.35 -3.42
CA GLY A 35 -63.34 -48.52 -3.97
C GLY A 35 -63.74 -48.35 -5.44
N GLU A 36 -64.25 -47.17 -5.81
CA GLU A 36 -64.62 -46.81 -7.18
C GLU A 36 -63.39 -46.75 -8.10
N LEU A 37 -62.34 -46.04 -7.70
CA LEU A 37 -61.07 -45.99 -8.43
C LEU A 37 -60.50 -47.39 -8.68
N LYS A 38 -60.49 -48.26 -7.66
CA LYS A 38 -60.03 -49.66 -7.80
C LYS A 38 -60.92 -50.48 -8.73
N LYS A 39 -62.24 -50.27 -8.69
CA LYS A 39 -63.20 -50.94 -9.57
C LYS A 39 -62.99 -50.55 -11.02
N ASP A 40 -62.86 -49.26 -11.32
CA ASP A 40 -62.64 -48.75 -12.67
C ASP A 40 -61.37 -49.33 -13.28
N LEU A 41 -60.30 -49.39 -12.50
CA LEU A 41 -59.01 -49.96 -12.89
C LEU A 41 -59.03 -51.50 -13.05
N SER A 42 -59.96 -52.20 -12.41
CA SER A 42 -60.07 -53.67 -12.48
C SER A 42 -60.93 -54.17 -13.64
N SER A 43 -61.84 -53.33 -14.16
CA SER A 43 -62.84 -53.70 -15.18
C SER A 43 -62.32 -53.73 -16.62
N LYS A 44 -61.11 -53.21 -16.89
CA LYS A 44 -60.50 -53.11 -18.23
C LYS A 44 -59.15 -53.85 -18.24
N SER A 45 -59.14 -55.09 -18.73
CA SER A 45 -58.02 -56.04 -18.64
C SER A 45 -56.82 -55.72 -19.54
N THR A 46 -55.63 -55.57 -18.96
CA THR A 46 -54.41 -56.37 -19.25
C THR A 46 -53.42 -56.11 -18.10
N ASN A 47 -52.48 -57.02 -17.84
CA ASN A 47 -51.55 -57.00 -16.71
C ASN A 47 -50.49 -55.85 -16.73
N ARG A 48 -50.80 -54.72 -17.36
CA ARG A 48 -50.21 -53.40 -17.12
C ARG A 48 -51.36 -52.40 -17.02
N SER A 49 -51.61 -51.83 -15.84
CA SER A 49 -52.64 -50.80 -15.62
C SER A 49 -52.23 -49.40 -16.10
N VAL A 50 -51.04 -49.28 -16.71
CA VAL A 50 -50.57 -48.06 -17.37
C VAL A 50 -51.22 -47.99 -18.76
N GLY A 51 -51.95 -46.91 -19.03
CA GLY A 51 -52.80 -46.72 -20.21
C GLY A 51 -54.30 -46.95 -19.98
N SER A 52 -54.71 -47.31 -18.76
CA SER A 52 -56.13 -47.38 -18.36
C SER A 52 -56.74 -45.99 -18.15
N SER A 53 -58.05 -45.86 -18.34
CA SER A 53 -58.78 -44.60 -18.08
C SER A 53 -59.58 -44.68 -16.79
N VAL A 54 -59.62 -43.58 -16.05
CA VAL A 54 -60.42 -43.37 -14.84
C VAL A 54 -61.27 -42.11 -15.00
N ASP A 55 -62.49 -42.11 -14.48
CA ASP A 55 -63.32 -40.92 -14.50
C ASP A 55 -63.04 -40.07 -13.25
N LEU A 56 -62.79 -38.77 -13.48
CA LEU A 56 -62.38 -37.81 -12.46
C LEU A 56 -63.43 -36.70 -12.36
N ASP A 57 -64.31 -36.84 -11.38
CA ASP A 57 -65.41 -35.89 -11.18
C ASP A 57 -64.90 -34.55 -10.68
N VAL A 58 -65.44 -33.47 -11.26
CA VAL A 58 -65.20 -32.07 -10.90
C VAL A 58 -66.54 -31.35 -10.75
N PRO A 59 -66.60 -30.11 -10.21
CA PRO A 59 -67.86 -29.39 -10.11
C PRO A 59 -68.57 -29.23 -11.48
N GLY A 60 -69.72 -29.91 -11.63
CA GLY A 60 -70.57 -29.81 -12.82
C GLY A 60 -70.11 -30.57 -14.07
N SER A 61 -69.03 -31.37 -14.00
CA SER A 61 -68.49 -32.15 -15.12
C SER A 61 -67.68 -33.36 -14.62
N SER A 62 -67.23 -34.22 -15.53
CA SER A 62 -66.22 -35.26 -15.25
C SER A 62 -65.19 -35.27 -16.37
N PHE A 63 -63.94 -35.59 -16.05
CA PHE A 63 -62.86 -35.76 -17.02
C PHE A 63 -62.43 -37.22 -17.09
N THR A 64 -62.14 -37.71 -18.29
CA THR A 64 -61.51 -39.03 -18.46
C THR A 64 -60.00 -38.87 -18.31
N GLY A 65 -59.46 -39.29 -17.17
CA GLY A 65 -58.03 -39.33 -16.89
C GLY A 65 -57.38 -40.57 -17.48
N LYS A 66 -56.38 -40.40 -18.33
CA LYS A 66 -55.50 -41.47 -18.81
C LYS A 66 -54.37 -41.69 -17.81
N VAL A 67 -54.34 -42.85 -17.18
CA VAL A 67 -53.38 -43.21 -16.12
C VAL A 67 -52.05 -43.63 -16.74
N ASN A 68 -50.99 -42.88 -16.45
CA ASN A 68 -49.62 -43.18 -16.88
C ASN A 68 -48.81 -43.87 -15.77
N TYR A 69 -49.17 -43.64 -14.51
CA TYR A 69 -48.57 -44.31 -13.37
C TYR A 69 -49.63 -44.71 -12.33
N LYS A 70 -49.42 -45.86 -11.71
CA LYS A 70 -50.28 -46.42 -10.68
C LYS A 70 -49.43 -47.11 -9.62
N GLU A 71 -49.71 -46.80 -8.36
CA GLU A 71 -49.21 -47.53 -7.20
C GLU A 71 -50.40 -47.94 -6.32
N SER A 72 -50.57 -49.26 -6.14
CA SER A 72 -51.65 -49.83 -5.33
C SER A 72 -51.11 -50.49 -4.08
N ALA A 73 -51.72 -50.22 -2.93
CA ALA A 73 -51.55 -51.00 -1.72
C ALA A 73 -52.92 -51.48 -1.21
N THR A 74 -52.92 -52.41 -0.24
CA THR A 74 -54.15 -53.02 0.30
C THR A 74 -55.20 -51.97 0.70
N GLY A 75 -54.78 -50.83 1.27
CA GLY A 75 -55.65 -49.74 1.72
C GLY A 75 -55.49 -48.40 0.99
N SER A 76 -54.73 -48.32 -0.11
CA SER A 76 -54.50 -47.05 -0.82
C SER A 76 -54.31 -47.24 -2.32
N GLU A 77 -54.53 -46.16 -3.07
CA GLU A 77 -54.32 -46.06 -4.51
C GLU A 77 -53.71 -44.69 -4.83
N LEU A 78 -52.61 -44.67 -5.57
CA LEU A 78 -52.02 -43.47 -6.16
C LEU A 78 -52.08 -43.61 -7.68
N LEU A 79 -52.72 -42.65 -8.34
CA LEU A 79 -52.88 -42.56 -9.78
C LEU A 79 -52.30 -41.25 -10.26
N MET A 80 -51.59 -41.29 -11.38
CA MET A 80 -51.01 -40.10 -12.01
C MET A 80 -51.14 -40.23 -13.52
N GLY A 81 -51.38 -39.12 -14.20
CA GLY A 81 -51.60 -39.15 -15.63
C GLY A 81 -51.96 -37.80 -16.22
N GLU A 82 -52.68 -37.86 -17.34
CA GLU A 82 -53.13 -36.71 -18.12
C GLU A 82 -54.62 -36.83 -18.43
N ILE A 83 -55.28 -35.72 -18.73
CA ILE A 83 -56.66 -35.75 -19.19
C ILE A 83 -56.68 -36.10 -20.67
N ASP A 84 -57.45 -37.13 -21.03
CA ASP A 84 -57.50 -37.64 -22.40
C ASP A 84 -57.94 -36.56 -23.38
N GLY A 85 -57.21 -36.42 -24.48
CA GLY A 85 -57.45 -35.39 -25.50
C GLY A 85 -57.13 -33.95 -25.10
N VAL A 86 -56.62 -33.68 -23.88
CA VAL A 86 -56.29 -32.32 -23.41
C VAL A 86 -54.78 -32.15 -23.27
N GLY A 87 -54.15 -31.55 -24.28
CA GLY A 87 -52.71 -31.30 -24.29
C GLY A 87 -52.24 -30.40 -23.14
N GLY A 88 -51.11 -30.75 -22.52
CA GLY A 88 -50.54 -30.01 -21.39
C GLY A 88 -51.32 -30.12 -20.07
N SER A 89 -52.25 -31.08 -19.97
CA SER A 89 -52.94 -31.41 -18.73
C SER A 89 -52.17 -32.43 -17.90
N SER A 90 -52.38 -32.41 -16.59
CA SER A 90 -51.89 -33.42 -15.67
C SER A 90 -52.91 -33.68 -14.56
N PHE A 91 -52.85 -34.87 -13.95
CA PHE A 91 -53.55 -35.13 -12.70
C PHE A 91 -52.74 -36.06 -11.80
N PHE A 92 -52.98 -35.95 -10.50
CA PHE A 92 -52.71 -37.04 -9.57
C PHE A 92 -53.84 -37.18 -8.55
N ILE A 93 -54.10 -38.41 -8.12
CA ILE A 93 -55.06 -38.74 -7.07
C ILE A 93 -54.42 -39.78 -6.15
N LYS A 94 -54.32 -39.46 -4.87
CA LYS A 94 -53.90 -40.35 -3.80
C LYS A 94 -55.06 -40.53 -2.84
N ALA A 95 -55.64 -41.71 -2.83
CA ALA A 95 -56.74 -42.07 -1.95
C ALA A 95 -56.33 -43.20 -1.01
N ASN A 96 -56.74 -43.12 0.26
CA ASN A 96 -56.76 -44.24 1.19
C ASN A 96 -58.13 -44.28 1.91
N SER A 97 -58.35 -45.26 2.80
CA SER A 97 -59.63 -45.43 3.47
C SER A 97 -60.13 -44.18 4.23
N ASN A 98 -59.22 -43.31 4.68
CA ASN A 98 -59.56 -42.16 5.51
C ASN A 98 -59.12 -40.81 4.91
N SER A 99 -58.35 -40.77 3.83
CA SER A 99 -57.90 -39.51 3.23
C SER A 99 -57.89 -39.52 1.71
N LEU A 100 -58.13 -38.35 1.13
CA LEU A 100 -57.99 -38.05 -0.28
C LEU A 100 -57.08 -36.84 -0.44
N GLU A 101 -56.18 -36.90 -1.40
CA GLU A 101 -55.35 -35.80 -1.84
C GLU A 101 -55.14 -35.90 -3.35
N GLY A 102 -55.24 -34.80 -4.07
CA GLY A 102 -54.95 -34.80 -5.50
C GLY A 102 -55.26 -33.49 -6.18
N HIS A 103 -54.93 -33.41 -7.46
CA HIS A 103 -55.36 -32.30 -8.31
C HIS A 103 -55.47 -32.71 -9.78
N ILE A 104 -56.19 -31.89 -10.54
CA ILE A 104 -56.13 -31.81 -12.00
C ILE A 104 -55.62 -30.42 -12.37
N ILE A 105 -54.65 -30.34 -13.28
CA ILE A 105 -54.09 -29.10 -13.81
C ILE A 105 -54.39 -29.05 -15.32
N LEU A 106 -55.01 -27.96 -15.77
CA LEU A 106 -55.33 -27.70 -17.17
C LEU A 106 -54.63 -26.42 -17.65
N LYS A 107 -53.33 -26.53 -17.98
CA LYS A 107 -52.47 -25.38 -18.32
C LYS A 107 -53.07 -24.48 -19.40
N GLY A 108 -53.59 -25.05 -20.49
CA GLY A 108 -54.16 -24.29 -21.61
C GLY A 108 -55.40 -23.45 -21.27
N THR A 109 -56.13 -23.80 -20.20
CA THR A 109 -57.30 -23.03 -19.74
C THR A 109 -57.05 -22.25 -18.45
N LYS A 110 -55.83 -22.35 -17.89
CA LYS A 110 -55.44 -21.79 -16.58
C LYS A 110 -56.40 -22.17 -15.44
N LYS A 111 -56.90 -23.42 -15.47
CA LYS A 111 -57.80 -23.97 -14.45
C LYS A 111 -57.14 -25.12 -13.72
N ALA A 112 -57.45 -25.25 -12.44
CA ALA A 112 -57.10 -26.43 -11.68
C ALA A 112 -58.26 -26.88 -10.78
N TYR A 113 -58.25 -28.15 -10.39
CA TYR A 113 -59.22 -28.73 -9.47
C TYR A 113 -58.47 -29.45 -8.36
N LYS A 114 -58.79 -29.13 -7.10
CA LYS A 114 -58.16 -29.72 -5.93
C LYS A 114 -59.05 -30.79 -5.31
N TYR A 115 -58.52 -31.99 -5.15
CA TYR A 115 -59.12 -33.11 -4.45
C TYR A 115 -58.56 -33.19 -3.04
N TYR A 116 -59.43 -33.29 -2.04
CA TYR A 116 -59.02 -33.36 -0.64
C TYR A 116 -60.09 -34.06 0.20
N SER A 117 -59.73 -34.48 1.41
CA SER A 117 -60.70 -34.93 2.41
C SER A 117 -60.67 -34.08 3.67
N ASP A 118 -61.80 -34.01 4.38
CA ASP A 118 -61.81 -33.48 5.75
C ASP A 118 -61.22 -34.48 6.77
N ALA A 119 -61.11 -34.06 8.02
CA ALA A 119 -60.59 -34.88 9.11
C ALA A 119 -61.45 -36.13 9.42
N SER A 120 -62.69 -36.19 8.92
CA SER A 120 -63.60 -37.34 9.06
C SER A 120 -63.51 -38.30 7.86
N GLY A 121 -62.68 -38.00 6.87
CA GLY A 121 -62.52 -38.79 5.65
C GLY A 121 -63.64 -38.58 4.62
N ASN A 122 -64.41 -37.50 4.70
CA ASN A 122 -65.30 -37.11 3.61
C ASN A 122 -64.47 -36.47 2.49
N ALA A 123 -64.66 -36.93 1.25
CA ALA A 123 -63.91 -36.52 0.08
C ALA A 123 -64.62 -35.39 -0.67
N PHE A 124 -63.83 -34.42 -1.15
CA PHE A 124 -64.31 -33.24 -1.85
C PHE A 124 -63.41 -32.90 -3.04
N VAL A 125 -64.00 -32.24 -4.03
CA VAL A 125 -63.30 -31.55 -5.11
C VAL A 125 -63.80 -30.12 -5.23
N LYS A 126 -62.90 -29.18 -5.54
CA LYS A 126 -63.26 -27.79 -5.87
C LYS A 126 -62.39 -27.27 -7.00
N GLU A 127 -62.93 -26.35 -7.80
CA GLU A 127 -62.09 -25.52 -8.68
C GLU A 127 -61.18 -24.64 -7.81
N GLU A 128 -59.89 -24.59 -8.16
CA GLU A 128 -58.86 -23.82 -7.49
C GLU A 128 -58.12 -23.00 -8.54
N ASP A 129 -57.63 -21.84 -8.15
CA ASP A 129 -56.71 -21.09 -8.99
C ASP A 129 -55.46 -21.94 -9.29
N ILE A 130 -55.11 -22.08 -10.56
CA ILE A 130 -53.95 -22.86 -11.00
C ILE A 130 -52.66 -22.34 -10.38
N ASN A 131 -52.57 -21.01 -10.17
CA ASN A 131 -51.44 -20.32 -9.57
C ASN A 131 -51.30 -20.58 -8.07
N LYS A 132 -52.26 -21.26 -7.43
CA LYS A 132 -52.15 -21.73 -6.04
C LYS A 132 -51.62 -23.16 -5.92
N LEU A 133 -51.37 -23.82 -7.05
CA LEU A 133 -50.94 -25.21 -7.10
C LEU A 133 -49.59 -25.35 -7.80
N ILE A 134 -49.40 -24.73 -8.97
CA ILE A 134 -48.19 -24.85 -9.78
C ILE A 134 -47.85 -23.52 -10.45
N CYS A 135 -46.56 -23.19 -10.55
CA CYS A 135 -46.14 -22.03 -11.33
C CYS A 135 -46.43 -22.25 -12.83
N ILE A 136 -47.12 -21.31 -13.48
CA ILE A 136 -47.38 -21.33 -14.93
C ILE A 136 -47.05 -19.96 -15.56
N ASP A 137 -46.50 -19.99 -16.78
CA ASP A 137 -46.16 -18.79 -17.54
C ASP A 137 -47.39 -17.91 -17.84
N TYR A 138 -47.25 -16.59 -17.66
CA TYR A 138 -48.15 -15.59 -18.27
C TYR A 138 -47.74 -15.31 -19.73
N GLU A 139 -48.69 -15.45 -20.65
CA GLU A 139 -48.58 -14.92 -22.01
C GLU A 139 -48.53 -13.38 -21.96
N ASN A 140 -47.32 -12.81 -21.98
CA ASN A 140 -46.98 -11.48 -22.50
C ASN A 140 -45.45 -11.31 -22.50
N LYS A 141 -44.73 -12.02 -23.37
CA LYS A 141 -43.32 -11.73 -23.67
C LYS A 141 -43.24 -10.65 -24.76
N PRO A 142 -42.50 -9.54 -24.59
CA PRO A 142 -42.07 -8.72 -25.72
C PRO A 142 -41.15 -9.57 -26.59
N SER A 143 -41.53 -9.82 -27.85
CA SER A 143 -40.69 -10.50 -28.82
C SER A 143 -39.50 -9.62 -29.20
N LYS A 144 -38.36 -9.77 -28.54
CA LYS A 144 -37.07 -9.46 -29.17
C LYS A 144 -36.50 -10.74 -29.75
N ASN A 145 -36.24 -10.70 -31.06
CA ASN A 145 -35.64 -11.77 -31.85
C ASN A 145 -34.26 -12.16 -31.27
N GLN A 146 -34.25 -13.07 -30.31
CA GLN A 146 -33.06 -13.82 -29.94
C GLN A 146 -33.23 -15.20 -30.56
N LYS A 147 -32.47 -15.45 -31.63
CA LYS A 147 -32.36 -16.80 -32.20
C LYS A 147 -31.77 -17.69 -31.11
N SER A 148 -32.56 -18.65 -30.61
CA SER A 148 -32.02 -19.74 -29.82
C SER A 148 -31.18 -20.62 -30.73
N GLU A 149 -29.86 -20.47 -30.70
CA GLU A 149 -28.97 -21.47 -31.28
C GLU A 149 -29.04 -22.73 -30.40
N LYS A 150 -29.74 -23.75 -30.90
CA LYS A 150 -29.61 -25.13 -30.41
C LYS A 150 -28.21 -25.63 -30.76
N GLN A 151 -27.24 -25.43 -29.87
CA GLN A 151 -26.04 -26.24 -29.84
C GLN A 151 -26.15 -27.21 -28.66
N ALA A 152 -26.25 -28.50 -28.96
CA ALA A 152 -25.95 -29.54 -28.01
C ALA A 152 -24.47 -29.43 -27.67
N ARG A 153 -24.15 -28.90 -26.48
CA ARG A 153 -22.78 -28.91 -25.94
C ARG A 153 -22.53 -30.30 -25.35
N GLU A 154 -21.35 -30.86 -25.63
CA GLU A 154 -20.88 -32.05 -24.93
C GLU A 154 -20.77 -31.75 -23.43
N ALA A 155 -21.04 -32.75 -22.60
CA ALA A 155 -21.00 -32.63 -21.14
C ALA A 155 -19.58 -32.22 -20.69
N ALA A 156 -19.41 -30.96 -20.31
CA ALA A 156 -18.24 -30.52 -19.58
C ALA A 156 -18.29 -31.17 -18.19
N SER A 157 -17.24 -31.88 -17.80
CA SER A 157 -17.13 -32.39 -16.43
C SER A 157 -16.95 -31.20 -15.49
N ILE A 158 -17.93 -30.94 -14.63
CA ILE A 158 -17.82 -29.96 -13.54
C ILE A 158 -16.68 -30.40 -12.63
N SER A 159 -15.81 -29.48 -12.22
CA SER A 159 -14.71 -29.86 -11.34
C SER A 159 -15.23 -30.42 -10.00
N PRO A 160 -14.59 -31.47 -9.44
CA PRO A 160 -15.03 -32.08 -8.17
C PRO A 160 -15.16 -31.10 -6.99
N ALA A 161 -14.43 -30.00 -7.06
CA ALA A 161 -14.45 -28.90 -6.09
C ALA A 161 -15.77 -28.12 -6.07
N LEU A 162 -16.45 -27.98 -7.22
CA LEU A 162 -17.73 -27.29 -7.32
C LEU A 162 -18.92 -28.18 -6.95
N LEU A 163 -18.69 -29.46 -6.66
CA LEU A 163 -19.69 -30.42 -6.18
C LEU A 163 -19.84 -30.42 -4.65
N ASP A 164 -19.04 -29.63 -3.93
CA ASP A 164 -19.04 -29.57 -2.46
C ASP A 164 -19.21 -28.14 -1.90
N LEU A 165 -20.04 -27.33 -2.55
CA LEU A 165 -20.31 -25.95 -2.09
C LEU A 165 -21.38 -25.95 -1.01
N GLN A 166 -21.27 -25.05 -0.03
CA GLN A 166 -22.26 -24.82 1.03
C GLN A 166 -22.23 -23.35 1.46
N SER A 167 -23.38 -22.67 1.48
CA SER A 167 -23.45 -21.23 1.84
C SER A 167 -23.58 -21.01 3.35
N LEU A 168 -24.17 -21.97 4.07
CA LEU A 168 -24.40 -21.94 5.52
C LEU A 168 -24.53 -23.37 6.09
N PRO A 169 -23.42 -24.11 6.29
CA PRO A 169 -23.47 -25.45 6.88
C PRO A 169 -24.19 -25.47 8.24
N GLY A 170 -25.09 -26.43 8.43
CA GLY A 170 -25.85 -26.61 9.68
C GLY A 170 -27.10 -25.72 9.80
N ALA A 171 -27.52 -25.08 8.71
CA ALA A 171 -28.74 -24.29 8.66
C ALA A 171 -30.02 -25.08 9.01
N ALA A 172 -31.15 -24.39 9.17
CA ALA A 172 -32.45 -25.02 9.46
C ALA A 172 -33.09 -25.72 8.24
N GLY A 173 -32.60 -25.42 7.03
CA GLY A 173 -32.99 -26.09 5.80
C GLY A 173 -31.90 -26.01 4.74
N VAL A 174 -32.09 -26.73 3.63
CA VAL A 174 -31.10 -26.83 2.55
C VAL A 174 -31.75 -26.75 1.17
N VAL A 175 -31.10 -26.04 0.25
CA VAL A 175 -31.44 -26.05 -1.17
C VAL A 175 -30.24 -26.58 -1.93
N MET A 176 -30.42 -27.63 -2.71
CA MET A 176 -29.38 -28.19 -3.54
C MET A 176 -29.54 -27.74 -4.98
N LEU A 177 -28.49 -27.15 -5.55
CA LEU A 177 -28.39 -26.88 -6.98
C LEU A 177 -27.73 -28.07 -7.67
N ASP A 178 -28.53 -28.80 -8.45
CA ASP A 178 -28.13 -30.02 -9.15
C ASP A 178 -27.81 -29.71 -10.62
N PHE A 179 -26.52 -29.76 -10.95
CA PHE A 179 -26.00 -29.48 -12.30
C PHE A 179 -25.60 -30.75 -13.07
N ASP A 180 -25.60 -31.90 -12.40
CA ASP A 180 -24.99 -33.16 -12.88
C ASP A 180 -25.96 -33.99 -13.72
N GLY A 181 -27.22 -33.57 -13.78
CA GLY A 181 -28.31 -34.34 -14.38
C GLY A 181 -28.99 -35.20 -13.33
N TYR A 182 -30.27 -35.47 -13.56
CA TYR A 182 -31.13 -36.06 -12.53
C TYR A 182 -32.09 -37.07 -13.15
N TYR A 183 -32.02 -38.31 -12.66
CA TYR A 183 -33.00 -39.33 -13.00
C TYR A 183 -34.15 -39.28 -12.00
N MET A 184 -35.30 -38.75 -12.43
CA MET A 184 -36.53 -38.80 -11.68
C MET A 184 -37.34 -40.05 -12.08
N PRO A 185 -37.54 -41.02 -11.17
CA PRO A 185 -38.26 -42.25 -11.50
C PRO A 185 -39.74 -41.99 -11.78
N ALA A 186 -40.40 -42.93 -12.48
CA ALA A 186 -41.85 -42.89 -12.66
C ALA A 186 -42.58 -42.93 -11.31
N GLY A 187 -43.76 -42.32 -11.25
CA GLY A 187 -44.50 -42.09 -9.99
C GLY A 187 -44.22 -40.74 -9.35
N ASN A 188 -43.72 -39.79 -10.13
CA ASN A 188 -43.49 -38.41 -9.71
C ASN A 188 -44.61 -37.46 -10.16
N TYR A 189 -44.71 -36.29 -9.53
CA TYR A 189 -45.72 -35.28 -9.89
C TYR A 189 -45.42 -34.53 -11.20
N TRP A 190 -44.30 -34.81 -11.86
CA TRP A 190 -43.90 -34.23 -13.14
C TRP A 190 -44.13 -35.21 -14.28
N ASN A 191 -44.08 -34.72 -15.53
CA ASN A 191 -44.21 -35.53 -16.75
C ASN A 191 -45.39 -36.53 -16.72
N ASN A 192 -46.50 -36.11 -16.13
CA ASN A 192 -47.73 -36.90 -15.97
C ASN A 192 -47.48 -38.27 -15.31
N GLY A 193 -46.56 -38.38 -14.34
CA GLY A 193 -46.22 -39.64 -13.68
C GLY A 193 -45.15 -40.48 -14.38
N ASN A 194 -44.70 -40.11 -15.57
CA ASN A 194 -43.63 -40.81 -16.27
C ASN A 194 -42.26 -40.40 -15.72
N ALA A 195 -41.26 -41.28 -15.88
CA ALA A 195 -39.88 -40.95 -15.52
C ALA A 195 -39.35 -39.77 -16.35
N ILE A 196 -38.42 -39.02 -15.79
CA ILE A 196 -37.65 -37.98 -16.48
C ILE A 196 -36.17 -38.34 -16.31
N ASP A 197 -35.45 -38.45 -17.41
CA ASP A 197 -34.00 -38.57 -17.42
C ASP A 197 -33.42 -37.23 -17.87
N ALA A 198 -33.04 -36.40 -16.89
CA ALA A 198 -32.58 -35.05 -17.14
C ALA A 198 -31.07 -35.03 -17.42
N ALA A 199 -30.70 -34.39 -18.53
CA ALA A 199 -29.29 -34.24 -18.88
C ALA A 199 -28.58 -33.28 -17.91
N PRO A 200 -27.26 -33.42 -17.73
CA PRO A 200 -26.46 -32.41 -17.04
C PRO A 200 -26.63 -31.01 -17.64
N SER A 201 -26.40 -29.98 -16.84
CA SER A 201 -26.56 -28.57 -17.24
C SER A 201 -25.71 -28.18 -18.46
N GLY A 202 -24.51 -28.78 -18.60
CA GLY A 202 -23.53 -28.44 -19.62
C GLY A 202 -22.85 -27.08 -19.41
N MET A 203 -22.98 -26.49 -18.22
CA MET A 203 -22.39 -25.21 -17.84
C MET A 203 -20.87 -25.32 -17.60
N SER A 204 -20.14 -24.22 -17.78
CA SER A 204 -18.73 -24.15 -17.37
C SER A 204 -18.61 -23.97 -15.85
N ASP A 205 -17.45 -24.33 -15.29
CA ASP A 205 -17.14 -24.13 -13.87
C ASP A 205 -17.41 -22.69 -13.37
N ASP A 206 -17.03 -21.66 -14.15
CA ASP A 206 -17.28 -20.27 -13.79
C ASP A 206 -18.79 -19.93 -13.80
N ALA A 207 -19.54 -20.48 -14.74
CA ALA A 207 -20.99 -20.29 -14.79
C ALA A 207 -21.70 -21.04 -13.65
N VAL A 208 -21.25 -22.24 -13.28
CA VAL A 208 -21.77 -22.99 -12.12
C VAL A 208 -21.51 -22.20 -10.82
N LEU A 209 -20.30 -21.65 -10.68
CA LEU A 209 -19.95 -20.84 -9.53
C LEU A 209 -20.76 -19.54 -9.46
N GLU A 210 -20.89 -18.80 -10.56
CA GLU A 210 -21.73 -17.59 -10.62
C GLU A 210 -23.21 -17.91 -10.29
N HIS A 211 -23.75 -19.00 -10.83
CA HIS A 211 -25.12 -19.44 -10.54
C HIS A 211 -25.32 -19.73 -9.04
N TRP A 212 -24.39 -20.47 -8.42
CA TRP A 212 -24.44 -20.74 -6.99
C TRP A 212 -24.29 -19.47 -6.15
N GLU A 213 -23.45 -18.51 -6.58
CA GLU A 213 -23.26 -17.23 -5.88
C GLU A 213 -24.53 -16.38 -5.86
N VAL A 214 -25.25 -16.28 -6.97
CA VAL A 214 -26.53 -15.56 -7.06
C VAL A 214 -27.54 -16.15 -6.09
N VAL A 215 -27.80 -17.46 -6.17
CA VAL A 215 -28.77 -18.12 -5.28
C VAL A 215 -28.33 -18.03 -3.82
N SER A 216 -27.02 -18.15 -3.55
CA SER A 216 -26.48 -18.02 -2.19
C SER A 216 -26.66 -16.62 -1.62
N GLU A 217 -26.59 -15.58 -2.45
CA GLU A 217 -26.79 -14.20 -2.00
C GLU A 217 -28.28 -13.88 -1.81
N ASP A 218 -29.15 -14.34 -2.71
CA ASP A 218 -30.61 -14.18 -2.58
C ASP A 218 -31.15 -14.80 -1.29
N TYR A 219 -30.62 -15.98 -0.91
CA TYR A 219 -31.06 -16.69 0.29
C TYR A 219 -30.18 -16.45 1.52
N ARG A 220 -29.13 -15.62 1.40
CA ARG A 220 -28.20 -15.27 2.48
C ARG A 220 -28.87 -14.84 3.80
N PRO A 221 -29.96 -14.05 3.79
CA PRO A 221 -30.63 -13.57 5.00
C PRO A 221 -31.36 -14.66 5.79
N PHE A 222 -31.64 -15.80 5.17
CA PHE A 222 -32.42 -16.86 5.77
C PHE A 222 -31.51 -17.96 6.33
N ASN A 223 -32.03 -18.73 7.27
CA ASN A 223 -31.34 -19.89 7.81
C ASN A 223 -31.43 -21.10 6.86
N VAL A 224 -30.93 -20.93 5.63
CA VAL A 224 -30.92 -21.92 4.54
C VAL A 224 -29.50 -22.11 4.03
N ASN A 225 -29.09 -23.37 3.87
CA ASN A 225 -27.85 -23.73 3.21
C ASN A 225 -28.07 -23.92 1.71
N ILE A 226 -27.39 -23.17 0.86
CA ILE A 226 -27.36 -23.39 -0.58
C ILE A 226 -26.15 -24.27 -0.88
N THR A 227 -26.38 -25.47 -1.41
CA THR A 227 -25.33 -26.48 -1.61
C THR A 227 -25.35 -27.06 -3.02
N THR A 228 -24.21 -27.59 -3.46
CA THR A 228 -24.12 -28.48 -4.64
C THR A 228 -23.88 -29.93 -4.24
N ASN A 229 -23.79 -30.22 -2.93
CA ASN A 229 -23.45 -31.53 -2.41
C ASN A 229 -24.70 -32.36 -2.09
N GLU A 230 -24.86 -33.48 -2.79
CA GLU A 230 -25.96 -34.41 -2.59
C GLU A 230 -25.95 -35.12 -1.22
N ALA A 231 -24.78 -35.43 -0.65
CA ALA A 231 -24.69 -35.99 0.69
C ALA A 231 -25.14 -34.98 1.76
N VAL A 232 -24.80 -33.70 1.59
CA VAL A 232 -25.28 -32.62 2.46
C VAL A 232 -26.79 -32.49 2.34
N PHE A 233 -27.34 -32.41 1.13
CA PHE A 233 -28.79 -32.40 0.89
C PHE A 233 -29.49 -33.58 1.59
N ASN A 234 -28.95 -34.79 1.44
CA ASN A 234 -29.54 -35.99 2.00
C ASN A 234 -29.48 -36.07 3.54
N SER A 235 -28.63 -35.26 4.18
CA SER A 235 -28.53 -35.19 5.65
C SER A 235 -29.66 -34.40 6.32
N TYR A 236 -30.42 -33.60 5.55
CA TYR A 236 -31.54 -32.81 6.07
C TYR A 236 -32.86 -33.58 5.96
N PRO A 237 -33.84 -33.32 6.85
CA PRO A 237 -35.19 -33.85 6.71
C PRO A 237 -35.84 -33.50 5.36
N ARG A 238 -36.67 -34.38 4.81
CA ARG A 238 -37.34 -34.18 3.51
C ARG A 238 -38.18 -32.92 3.46
N ASN A 239 -38.90 -32.62 4.54
CA ASN A 239 -39.69 -31.40 4.70
C ASN A 239 -38.86 -30.15 5.04
N ARG A 240 -37.53 -30.21 4.92
CA ARG A 240 -36.58 -29.11 5.15
C ARG A 240 -35.54 -29.00 4.05
N ARG A 241 -35.78 -29.63 2.90
CA ARG A 241 -34.84 -29.64 1.79
C ARG A 241 -35.54 -29.48 0.45
N MET A 242 -34.88 -28.81 -0.48
CA MET A 242 -35.35 -28.66 -1.86
C MET A 242 -34.22 -28.94 -2.84
N ARG A 243 -34.52 -29.65 -3.93
CA ARG A 243 -33.59 -29.85 -5.04
C ARG A 243 -34.03 -28.99 -6.21
N VAL A 244 -33.11 -28.20 -6.73
CA VAL A 244 -33.23 -27.46 -7.99
C VAL A 244 -32.48 -28.24 -9.06
N VAL A 245 -33.21 -28.82 -10.01
CA VAL A 245 -32.57 -29.51 -11.14
C VAL A 245 -32.32 -28.50 -12.26
N VAL A 246 -31.04 -28.16 -12.47
CA VAL A 246 -30.58 -27.23 -13.49
C VAL A 246 -30.18 -28.02 -14.74
N THR A 247 -31.01 -27.97 -15.77
CA THR A 247 -30.89 -28.89 -16.91
C THR A 247 -31.42 -28.29 -18.21
N PRO A 248 -30.83 -28.59 -19.38
CA PRO A 248 -31.48 -28.26 -20.65
C PRO A 248 -32.73 -29.13 -20.94
N THR A 249 -32.96 -30.20 -20.17
CA THR A 249 -34.12 -31.09 -20.33
C THR A 249 -35.39 -30.46 -19.77
N ASN A 250 -36.24 -29.90 -20.64
CA ASN A 250 -37.46 -29.21 -20.25
C ASN A 250 -38.74 -30.08 -20.20
N THR A 251 -38.60 -31.40 -20.10
CA THR A 251 -39.74 -32.34 -20.10
C THR A 251 -40.76 -32.06 -18.99
N ALA A 252 -40.33 -31.56 -17.82
CA ALA A 252 -41.23 -31.23 -16.72
C ALA A 252 -42.17 -30.05 -17.04
N ALA A 253 -41.71 -29.06 -17.82
CA ALA A 253 -42.52 -27.96 -18.33
C ALA A 253 -41.94 -27.38 -19.64
N PRO A 254 -42.33 -27.94 -20.80
CA PRO A 254 -41.82 -27.46 -22.09
C PRO A 254 -42.19 -25.99 -22.36
N GLY A 255 -41.19 -25.17 -22.70
CA GLY A 255 -41.36 -23.75 -23.06
C GLY A 255 -41.18 -22.74 -21.93
N ALA A 256 -41.07 -23.21 -20.67
CA ALA A 256 -40.84 -22.38 -19.50
C ALA A 256 -39.35 -22.12 -19.23
N GLY A 257 -39.04 -21.13 -18.40
CA GLY A 257 -37.69 -20.88 -17.86
C GLY A 257 -37.37 -21.78 -16.66
N GLY A 258 -38.38 -22.11 -15.86
CA GLY A 258 -38.36 -23.05 -14.76
C GLY A 258 -39.78 -23.46 -14.39
N VAL A 259 -39.93 -24.36 -13.41
CA VAL A 259 -41.22 -24.70 -12.83
C VAL A 259 -41.07 -25.28 -11.42
N ALA A 260 -41.99 -24.88 -10.52
CA ALA A 260 -42.07 -25.36 -9.15
C ALA A 260 -43.52 -25.57 -8.69
N TYR A 261 -43.69 -26.43 -7.67
CA TYR A 261 -44.94 -26.57 -6.93
C TYR A 261 -44.95 -25.61 -5.75
N PHE A 262 -46.09 -24.93 -5.53
CA PHE A 262 -46.24 -23.96 -4.45
C PHE A 262 -46.14 -24.64 -3.07
N GLY A 263 -45.29 -24.09 -2.20
CA GLY A 263 -45.14 -24.55 -0.81
C GLY A 263 -44.46 -25.91 -0.65
N SER A 264 -43.85 -26.43 -1.72
CA SER A 264 -43.25 -27.76 -1.77
C SER A 264 -42.03 -27.94 -0.88
N PHE A 265 -41.41 -26.86 -0.38
CA PHE A 265 -40.27 -26.94 0.52
C PHE A 265 -40.57 -27.69 1.84
N ASN A 266 -41.82 -27.62 2.33
CA ASN A 266 -42.23 -28.28 3.59
C ASN A 266 -42.95 -29.62 3.34
N TRP A 267 -42.85 -30.19 2.15
CA TRP A 267 -43.44 -31.51 1.87
C TRP A 267 -42.52 -32.62 2.36
N ASP A 268 -43.08 -33.69 2.93
CA ASP A 268 -42.31 -34.86 3.35
C ASP A 268 -41.98 -35.78 2.15
N ASN A 269 -41.46 -35.20 1.07
CA ASN A 269 -41.04 -35.88 -0.16
C ASN A 269 -39.87 -35.12 -0.80
N ASP A 270 -39.31 -35.67 -1.88
CA ASP A 270 -38.16 -35.08 -2.60
C ASP A 270 -38.58 -34.58 -3.99
N VAL A 271 -39.76 -33.97 -4.11
CA VAL A 271 -40.22 -33.40 -5.38
C VAL A 271 -39.35 -32.17 -5.70
N PRO A 272 -38.59 -32.17 -6.81
CA PRO A 272 -37.71 -31.06 -7.15
C PRO A 272 -38.50 -29.93 -7.80
N CYS A 273 -37.92 -28.73 -7.77
CA CYS A 273 -38.20 -27.69 -8.75
C CYS A 273 -37.17 -27.76 -9.89
N TRP A 274 -37.56 -27.25 -11.06
CA TRP A 274 -36.79 -27.40 -12.29
C TRP A 274 -36.40 -26.04 -12.85
N VAL A 275 -35.18 -25.92 -13.35
CA VAL A 275 -34.67 -24.73 -14.03
C VAL A 275 -34.07 -25.13 -15.36
N PHE A 276 -34.58 -24.54 -16.44
CA PHE A 276 -34.19 -24.87 -17.81
C PHE A 276 -33.20 -23.87 -18.42
N ILE A 277 -32.82 -22.84 -17.65
CA ILE A 277 -31.85 -21.81 -18.05
C ILE A 277 -30.47 -22.22 -17.54
N THR A 278 -29.64 -22.76 -18.43
CA THR A 278 -28.27 -23.22 -18.11
C THR A 278 -27.23 -22.12 -18.33
N SER A 279 -27.34 -21.05 -17.54
CA SER A 279 -26.39 -19.92 -17.51
C SER A 279 -26.04 -19.55 -16.06
N GLY A 280 -24.99 -18.75 -15.87
CA GLY A 280 -24.56 -18.30 -14.54
C GLY A 280 -25.59 -17.40 -13.89
N LYS A 281 -25.52 -16.08 -14.12
CA LYS A 281 -26.47 -15.11 -13.54
C LYS A 281 -27.94 -15.43 -13.82
N SER A 282 -28.37 -15.48 -15.09
CA SER A 282 -29.80 -15.63 -15.41
C SER A 282 -30.36 -17.00 -15.02
N GLY A 283 -29.51 -18.03 -14.93
CA GLY A 283 -29.90 -19.32 -14.36
C GLY A 283 -30.05 -19.23 -12.85
N GLY A 284 -29.14 -18.53 -12.16
CA GLY A 284 -29.22 -18.28 -10.72
C GLY A 284 -30.48 -17.52 -10.34
N ASP A 285 -30.80 -16.44 -11.05
CA ASP A 285 -32.05 -15.68 -10.87
C ASP A 285 -33.28 -16.60 -11.02
N ALA A 286 -33.27 -17.51 -12.01
CA ALA A 286 -34.36 -18.46 -12.23
C ALA A 286 -34.46 -19.48 -11.10
N SER A 287 -33.32 -20.02 -10.64
CA SER A 287 -33.28 -20.91 -9.49
C SER A 287 -33.83 -20.25 -8.24
N SER A 288 -33.45 -19.01 -7.97
CA SER A 288 -33.98 -18.28 -6.82
C SER A 288 -35.50 -18.06 -6.91
N HIS A 289 -35.99 -17.72 -8.10
CA HIS A 289 -37.42 -17.57 -8.40
C HIS A 289 -38.21 -18.88 -8.17
N GLU A 290 -37.75 -19.99 -8.74
CA GLU A 290 -38.43 -21.28 -8.61
C GLU A 290 -38.41 -21.79 -7.16
N VAL A 291 -37.30 -21.58 -6.44
CA VAL A 291 -37.25 -21.87 -5.00
C VAL A 291 -38.19 -20.95 -4.23
N GLY A 292 -38.41 -19.71 -4.67
CA GLY A 292 -39.39 -18.79 -4.10
C GLY A 292 -40.80 -19.37 -4.11
N HIS A 293 -41.23 -19.98 -5.22
CA HIS A 293 -42.49 -20.72 -5.28
C HIS A 293 -42.55 -21.88 -4.29
N CYS A 294 -41.45 -22.61 -4.09
CA CYS A 294 -41.36 -23.65 -3.07
C CYS A 294 -41.62 -23.11 -1.64
N PHE A 295 -41.42 -21.80 -1.43
CA PHE A 295 -41.74 -21.04 -0.22
C PHE A 295 -43.09 -20.29 -0.26
N ASP A 296 -44.03 -20.65 -1.15
CA ASP A 296 -45.33 -20.00 -1.39
C ASP A 296 -45.26 -18.58 -2.01
N LEU A 297 -44.14 -18.15 -2.57
CA LEU A 297 -44.10 -16.86 -3.25
C LEU A 297 -44.84 -16.91 -4.58
N GLN A 298 -45.59 -15.86 -4.88
CA GLN A 298 -46.31 -15.66 -6.14
C GLN A 298 -45.50 -14.72 -7.04
N HIS A 299 -45.84 -14.67 -8.32
CA HIS A 299 -45.19 -13.73 -9.22
C HIS A 299 -45.43 -12.28 -8.80
N ASP A 300 -44.36 -11.50 -8.86
CA ASP A 300 -44.40 -10.05 -8.78
C ASP A 300 -44.80 -9.50 -10.15
N ALA A 301 -46.01 -8.98 -10.23
CA ALA A 301 -46.68 -8.56 -11.44
C ALA A 301 -47.09 -7.08 -11.37
N ARG A 302 -47.65 -6.54 -12.45
CA ARG A 302 -48.14 -5.16 -12.53
C ARG A 302 -49.54 -5.07 -13.11
N SER A 303 -50.40 -4.21 -12.57
CA SER A 303 -51.77 -3.98 -13.08
C SER A 303 -51.83 -2.96 -14.22
N ASN A 304 -50.83 -2.07 -14.34
CA ASN A 304 -50.77 -1.09 -15.42
C ASN A 304 -49.32 -0.72 -15.85
N PRO A 305 -48.92 -1.00 -17.11
CA PRO A 305 -49.56 -1.96 -18.01
C PRO A 305 -49.70 -3.34 -17.36
N VAL A 306 -50.68 -4.12 -17.82
CA VAL A 306 -50.92 -5.47 -17.28
C VAL A 306 -49.78 -6.39 -17.70
N GLU A 307 -48.96 -6.78 -16.72
CA GLU A 307 -47.83 -7.68 -16.89
C GLU A 307 -47.94 -8.79 -15.85
N GLY A 308 -47.78 -10.05 -16.28
CA GLY A 308 -47.76 -11.20 -15.37
C GLY A 308 -46.42 -11.41 -14.67
N TYR A 309 -45.36 -10.78 -15.20
CA TYR A 309 -44.04 -10.68 -14.59
C TYR A 309 -43.57 -9.24 -14.73
N PHE A 310 -43.22 -8.61 -13.62
CA PHE A 310 -42.66 -7.28 -13.65
C PHE A 310 -41.18 -7.36 -14.10
N LEU A 311 -40.89 -6.77 -15.27
CA LEU A 311 -39.57 -6.78 -15.91
C LEU A 311 -38.64 -5.66 -15.39
N GLY A 312 -39.10 -4.89 -14.40
CA GLY A 312 -38.56 -3.56 -14.11
C GLY A 312 -39.01 -2.51 -15.13
N ILE A 313 -38.69 -1.24 -14.88
CA ILE A 313 -39.05 -0.15 -15.81
C ILE A 313 -37.95 -0.01 -16.86
N ASP A 314 -38.31 0.34 -18.10
CA ASP A 314 -37.32 0.72 -19.09
C ASP A 314 -36.41 1.81 -18.50
N LYS A 315 -35.10 1.57 -18.58
CA LYS A 315 -34.08 2.40 -17.95
C LYS A 315 -33.96 2.31 -16.40
N SER A 316 -34.43 1.23 -15.76
CA SER A 316 -34.10 0.93 -14.35
C SER A 316 -32.97 -0.09 -14.18
N ALA A 317 -32.23 0.01 -13.07
CA ALA A 317 -31.24 -0.99 -12.66
C ALA A 317 -31.88 -2.23 -12.00
N TRP A 318 -33.15 -2.14 -11.62
CA TRP A 318 -33.76 -3.05 -10.66
C TRP A 318 -35.00 -3.77 -11.20
N ALA A 319 -35.20 -5.01 -10.73
CA ALA A 319 -36.43 -5.79 -10.82
C ALA A 319 -36.54 -6.77 -9.63
N PRO A 320 -37.76 -7.22 -9.28
CA PRO A 320 -37.94 -8.19 -8.21
C PRO A 320 -37.57 -9.62 -8.64
N ILE A 321 -37.10 -10.45 -7.71
CA ILE A 321 -36.77 -11.89 -7.94
C ILE A 321 -38.01 -12.64 -8.45
N MET A 322 -39.17 -12.43 -7.83
CA MET A 322 -40.44 -13.04 -8.26
C MET A 322 -41.01 -12.41 -9.54
N GLY A 323 -40.34 -11.44 -10.13
CA GLY A 323 -40.63 -10.88 -11.45
C GLY A 323 -39.79 -11.54 -12.55
N ALA A 324 -39.27 -10.74 -13.47
CA ALA A 324 -38.38 -11.21 -14.54
C ALA A 324 -37.07 -10.40 -14.57
N GLY A 325 -36.26 -10.59 -13.53
CA GLY A 325 -35.03 -9.82 -13.27
C GLY A 325 -33.79 -10.22 -14.08
N TYR A 326 -33.85 -11.26 -14.93
CA TYR A 326 -32.71 -11.84 -15.65
C TYR A 326 -31.75 -10.84 -16.31
N TYR A 327 -32.29 -9.72 -16.79
CA TYR A 327 -31.57 -8.70 -17.56
C TYR A 327 -31.22 -7.46 -16.73
N ARG A 328 -31.45 -7.49 -15.41
CA ARG A 328 -31.19 -6.36 -14.51
C ARG A 328 -29.95 -6.64 -13.65
N PRO A 329 -29.14 -5.60 -13.38
CA PRO A 329 -27.95 -5.72 -12.54
C PRO A 329 -28.27 -5.91 -11.05
N VAL A 330 -29.44 -5.44 -10.58
CA VAL A 330 -29.89 -5.62 -9.19
C VAL A 330 -31.23 -6.35 -9.21
N VAL A 331 -31.28 -7.51 -8.57
CA VAL A 331 -32.49 -8.36 -8.50
C VAL A 331 -32.71 -8.72 -7.04
N GLN A 332 -33.82 -8.27 -6.44
CA GLN A 332 -34.02 -8.40 -4.99
C GLN A 332 -35.42 -8.92 -4.65
N TRP A 333 -35.61 -9.38 -3.42
CA TRP A 333 -36.95 -9.65 -2.87
C TRP A 333 -37.77 -8.37 -2.73
N SER A 334 -39.09 -8.52 -2.74
CA SER A 334 -40.04 -7.40 -2.81
C SER A 334 -41.17 -7.56 -1.80
N LYS A 335 -41.81 -6.44 -1.48
CA LYS A 335 -43.10 -6.41 -0.77
C LYS A 335 -44.16 -5.64 -1.58
N GLY A 336 -43.93 -5.52 -2.89
CA GLY A 336 -44.81 -4.78 -3.80
C GLY A 336 -44.65 -3.25 -3.72
N GLU A 337 -43.45 -2.74 -3.47
CA GLU A 337 -43.21 -1.29 -3.30
C GLU A 337 -43.11 -0.48 -4.61
N TYR A 338 -43.44 -1.09 -5.76
CA TYR A 338 -43.40 -0.45 -7.07
C TYR A 338 -44.81 -0.07 -7.57
N ASN A 339 -44.87 0.90 -8.49
CA ASN A 339 -46.16 1.41 -8.96
C ASN A 339 -46.99 0.32 -9.65
N TYR A 340 -48.28 0.27 -9.28
CA TYR A 340 -49.24 -0.71 -9.79
C TYR A 340 -48.85 -2.16 -9.50
N ALA A 341 -48.00 -2.39 -8.50
CA ALA A 341 -47.65 -3.73 -8.05
C ALA A 341 -48.91 -4.54 -7.75
N LYS A 342 -48.85 -5.81 -8.12
CA LYS A 342 -49.84 -6.81 -7.78
C LYS A 342 -49.14 -8.16 -7.70
N ASN A 343 -49.65 -9.03 -6.85
CA ASN A 343 -49.45 -10.47 -7.02
C ASN A 343 -50.78 -11.08 -7.48
N ASP A 344 -50.91 -12.39 -7.44
CA ASP A 344 -52.11 -13.06 -7.94
C ASP A 344 -53.32 -12.75 -7.06
N GLY A 345 -54.47 -12.46 -7.69
CA GLY A 345 -55.68 -12.02 -6.99
C GLY A 345 -55.64 -10.59 -6.41
N ASP A 346 -54.74 -9.72 -6.88
CA ASP A 346 -54.60 -8.30 -6.50
C ASP A 346 -54.27 -8.05 -5.01
N VAL A 347 -53.60 -9.01 -4.35
CA VAL A 347 -53.10 -8.87 -2.97
C VAL A 347 -51.57 -8.80 -3.00
N LEU A 348 -50.96 -7.82 -2.34
CA LEU A 348 -49.50 -7.73 -2.26
C LEU A 348 -48.94 -8.80 -1.32
N GLN A 349 -47.83 -9.42 -1.72
CA GLN A 349 -47.08 -10.38 -0.91
C GLN A 349 -45.80 -9.75 -0.38
N ASP A 350 -45.45 -10.05 0.88
CA ASP A 350 -44.17 -9.73 1.50
C ASP A 350 -43.27 -10.97 1.38
N ASP A 351 -42.35 -10.95 0.43
CA ASP A 351 -41.53 -12.12 0.07
C ASP A 351 -40.67 -12.60 1.25
N ILE A 352 -39.95 -11.67 1.89
CA ILE A 352 -39.00 -11.97 2.96
C ILE A 352 -39.75 -12.51 4.17
N ALA A 353 -40.85 -11.88 4.59
CA ALA A 353 -41.65 -12.36 5.71
C ALA A 353 -42.29 -13.72 5.43
N THR A 354 -42.62 -14.02 4.18
CA THR A 354 -43.19 -15.32 3.79
C THR A 354 -42.12 -16.42 3.93
N ILE A 355 -40.91 -16.23 3.40
CA ILE A 355 -39.80 -17.20 3.51
C ILE A 355 -39.38 -17.38 4.98
N ALA A 356 -39.17 -16.27 5.71
CA ALA A 356 -38.73 -16.29 7.11
C ALA A 356 -39.85 -16.72 8.09
N GLY A 357 -41.08 -16.86 7.62
CA GLY A 357 -42.22 -17.24 8.45
C GLY A 357 -42.09 -18.63 9.09
N SER A 358 -42.92 -18.89 10.10
CA SER A 358 -42.87 -20.15 10.86
C SER A 358 -43.31 -21.38 10.05
N LYS A 359 -43.95 -21.21 8.88
CA LYS A 359 -44.49 -22.31 8.06
C LYS A 359 -43.40 -23.30 7.65
N PHE A 360 -42.27 -22.80 7.17
CA PHE A 360 -41.14 -23.60 6.70
C PHE A 360 -40.11 -23.83 7.82
N GLY A 361 -40.24 -23.06 8.92
CA GLY A 361 -39.40 -23.12 10.11
C GLY A 361 -37.92 -22.83 9.84
N ILE A 362 -37.65 -22.08 8.78
CA ILE A 362 -36.33 -21.61 8.38
C ILE A 362 -35.96 -20.39 9.23
N GLY A 363 -36.77 -19.32 9.18
CA GLY A 363 -36.49 -18.07 9.89
C GLY A 363 -35.33 -17.29 9.28
N PHE A 364 -35.04 -16.13 9.86
CA PHE A 364 -33.83 -15.38 9.54
C PHE A 364 -32.58 -16.08 10.08
N ARG A 365 -31.46 -15.82 9.43
CA ARG A 365 -30.15 -16.00 10.05
C ARG A 365 -30.06 -15.11 11.31
N GLY A 366 -29.29 -15.55 12.31
CA GLY A 366 -29.10 -14.75 13.52
C GLY A 366 -28.32 -13.47 13.22
N ASP A 367 -28.70 -12.38 13.89
CA ASP A 367 -27.99 -11.10 13.93
C ASP A 367 -26.54 -11.33 14.42
N ASP A 368 -25.57 -10.85 13.65
CA ASP A 368 -24.14 -10.98 13.93
C ASP A 368 -23.53 -9.76 14.62
N TYR A 369 -24.15 -8.57 14.55
CA TYR A 369 -23.71 -7.35 15.22
C TYR A 369 -24.86 -6.45 15.66
N GLY A 370 -24.85 -6.02 16.93
CA GLY A 370 -26.02 -5.33 17.48
C GLY A 370 -26.32 -3.93 16.91
N ASN A 371 -27.62 -3.59 16.93
CA ASN A 371 -28.23 -2.45 16.23
C ASN A 371 -28.05 -1.05 16.83
N GLY A 372 -27.01 -0.83 17.63
CA GLY A 372 -26.78 0.47 18.24
C GLY A 372 -25.43 0.65 18.90
N THR A 373 -25.12 1.90 19.26
CA THR A 373 -23.83 2.28 19.85
C THR A 373 -23.52 1.57 21.17
N ALA A 374 -24.53 1.17 21.94
CA ALA A 374 -24.38 0.43 23.20
C ALA A 374 -23.97 -1.04 23.00
N SER A 375 -24.30 -1.62 21.84
CA SER A 375 -23.98 -2.99 21.44
C SER A 375 -22.92 -3.05 20.33
N ALA A 376 -22.30 -1.91 20.01
CA ALA A 376 -21.39 -1.79 18.89
C ALA A 376 -20.16 -2.70 19.08
N ALA A 377 -19.86 -3.50 18.06
CA ALA A 377 -18.69 -4.35 18.06
C ALA A 377 -17.40 -3.55 17.78
N ASP A 378 -16.24 -4.02 18.24
CA ASP A 378 -15.00 -3.30 17.97
C ASP A 378 -14.59 -3.40 16.48
N LEU A 379 -14.41 -2.25 15.84
CA LEU A 379 -13.75 -2.13 14.53
C LEU A 379 -12.25 -1.97 14.75
N SER A 380 -11.57 -3.10 14.86
CA SER A 380 -10.12 -3.13 15.06
C SER A 380 -9.35 -2.70 13.82
N TYR A 381 -8.21 -2.05 14.02
CA TYR A 381 -7.29 -1.64 12.97
C TYR A 381 -5.83 -1.80 13.43
N GLY A 382 -4.91 -1.97 12.48
CA GLY A 382 -3.48 -2.17 12.72
C GLY A 382 -2.75 -0.89 13.15
N THR A 383 -1.47 -1.02 13.50
CA THR A 383 -0.62 0.10 13.94
C THR A 383 -0.39 1.16 12.86
N ASN A 384 -0.57 0.81 11.59
CA ASN A 384 -0.57 1.74 10.45
C ASN A 384 -1.94 2.39 10.19
N GLY A 385 -2.94 2.10 11.04
CA GLY A 385 -4.31 2.57 10.89
C GLY A 385 -5.18 1.77 9.93
N ALA A 386 -4.67 0.73 9.26
CA ALA A 386 -5.46 -0.07 8.34
C ALA A 386 -6.50 -0.90 9.09
N ILE A 387 -7.78 -0.83 8.69
CA ILE A 387 -8.86 -1.62 9.30
C ILE A 387 -8.59 -3.11 9.05
N ASN A 388 -8.55 -3.89 10.13
CA ASN A 388 -8.50 -5.35 10.03
C ASN A 388 -9.88 -5.78 9.54
N GLN A 389 -9.99 -6.16 8.26
CA GLN A 389 -11.29 -6.30 7.59
C GLN A 389 -12.30 -7.09 8.45
N LYS A 390 -13.47 -6.48 8.64
CA LYS A 390 -14.61 -7.03 9.38
C LYS A 390 -15.71 -7.32 8.35
N SER A 391 -16.29 -8.51 8.38
CA SER A 391 -17.46 -8.86 7.56
C SER A 391 -18.70 -8.95 8.44
N GLY A 392 -19.86 -8.69 7.85
CA GLY A 392 -21.16 -8.91 8.48
C GLY A 392 -22.29 -9.20 7.49
N ILE A 393 -23.49 -9.44 8.00
CA ILE A 393 -24.70 -9.67 7.21
C ILE A 393 -25.79 -8.69 7.65
N ILE A 394 -26.42 -8.03 6.68
CA ILE A 394 -27.69 -7.33 6.91
C ILE A 394 -28.80 -8.31 6.53
N ALA A 395 -29.47 -8.92 7.51
CA ALA A 395 -30.44 -9.99 7.31
C ALA A 395 -31.89 -9.49 7.10
N ASN A 396 -32.22 -8.25 7.48
CA ASN A 396 -33.53 -7.65 7.26
C ASN A 396 -33.46 -6.12 7.37
N GLU A 397 -34.53 -5.41 7.01
CA GLU A 397 -34.61 -3.94 7.05
C GLU A 397 -34.41 -3.32 8.45
N GLY A 398 -34.53 -4.12 9.53
CA GLY A 398 -34.28 -3.69 10.90
C GLY A 398 -32.89 -4.03 11.45
N ASP A 399 -32.04 -4.67 10.63
CA ASP A 399 -30.70 -5.13 10.97
C ASP A 399 -29.67 -4.06 10.62
N ILE A 400 -28.97 -3.52 11.61
CA ILE A 400 -28.05 -2.40 11.42
C ILE A 400 -26.77 -2.66 12.20
N ASP A 401 -25.68 -2.95 11.51
CA ASP A 401 -24.49 -3.37 12.21
C ASP A 401 -23.70 -2.16 12.70
N PHE A 402 -23.60 -1.99 14.03
CA PHE A 402 -22.78 -0.95 14.62
C PHE A 402 -21.39 -1.46 15.00
N PHE A 403 -20.39 -0.64 14.67
CA PHE A 403 -19.03 -0.81 15.12
C PHE A 403 -18.48 0.42 15.83
N SER A 404 -17.65 0.22 16.85
CA SER A 404 -16.96 1.28 17.59
C SER A 404 -15.48 1.30 17.24
N PHE A 405 -14.90 2.50 17.16
CA PHE A 405 -13.45 2.66 17.03
C PHE A 405 -12.98 3.92 17.75
N LYS A 406 -11.70 3.93 18.14
CA LYS A 406 -11.02 5.12 18.64
C LYS A 406 -10.12 5.68 17.55
N THR A 407 -9.87 6.97 17.50
CA THR A 407 -8.92 7.59 16.57
C THR A 407 -8.09 8.67 17.26
N GLY A 408 -6.86 8.90 16.79
CA GLY A 408 -5.99 10.00 17.21
C GLY A 408 -6.35 11.32 16.55
N GLY A 409 -7.37 11.33 15.70
CA GLY A 409 -7.79 12.46 14.88
C GLY A 409 -7.07 12.50 13.53
N GLY A 410 -7.69 13.17 12.56
CA GLY A 410 -7.25 13.21 11.17
C GLY A 410 -8.29 12.63 10.22
N ASN A 411 -7.87 12.35 8.98
CA ASN A 411 -8.74 11.75 7.98
C ASN A 411 -8.94 10.25 8.25
N ILE A 412 -10.17 9.84 8.44
CA ILE A 412 -10.59 8.44 8.36
C ILE A 412 -11.12 8.16 6.95
N THR A 413 -10.95 6.92 6.50
CA THR A 413 -11.62 6.35 5.33
C THR A 413 -12.21 5.01 5.74
N ILE A 414 -13.50 4.82 5.52
CA ILE A 414 -14.20 3.56 5.77
C ILE A 414 -14.89 3.17 4.47
N ASN A 415 -14.55 1.99 3.96
CA ASN A 415 -15.16 1.40 2.77
C ASN A 415 -15.96 0.19 3.20
N ALA A 416 -17.23 0.12 2.82
CA ALA A 416 -18.07 -1.06 3.00
C ALA A 416 -18.46 -1.56 1.62
N ASN A 417 -18.21 -2.83 1.36
CA ASN A 417 -18.40 -3.42 0.04
C ASN A 417 -19.25 -4.68 0.15
N THR A 418 -20.13 -4.86 -0.83
CA THR A 418 -20.91 -6.08 -1.02
C THR A 418 -20.09 -7.14 -1.78
N VAL A 419 -20.69 -8.29 -2.04
CA VAL A 419 -20.08 -9.36 -2.84
C VAL A 419 -19.77 -8.88 -4.27
N SER A 420 -18.70 -9.43 -4.86
CA SER A 420 -18.13 -8.92 -6.11
C SER A 420 -18.95 -9.21 -7.37
N ARG A 421 -19.89 -10.16 -7.31
CA ARG A 421 -20.79 -10.57 -8.41
C ARG A 421 -22.22 -10.56 -7.89
N ASP A 422 -23.11 -9.89 -8.61
CA ASP A 422 -24.57 -9.89 -8.41
C ASP A 422 -25.02 -9.73 -6.94
N GLY A 423 -24.45 -8.75 -6.23
CA GLY A 423 -24.83 -8.47 -4.85
C GLY A 423 -26.22 -7.84 -4.72
N ASN A 424 -26.91 -8.17 -3.64
CA ASN A 424 -28.23 -7.62 -3.33
C ASN A 424 -28.15 -6.41 -2.39
N LEU A 425 -27.16 -6.37 -1.51
CA LEU A 425 -27.01 -5.31 -0.53
C LEU A 425 -26.47 -4.01 -1.16
N ASP A 426 -27.34 -3.01 -1.28
CA ASP A 426 -26.99 -1.60 -1.50
C ASP A 426 -26.66 -0.95 -0.16
N ILE A 427 -25.40 -0.55 0.06
CA ILE A 427 -24.87 -0.22 1.39
C ILE A 427 -24.96 1.28 1.68
N ILE A 428 -25.37 1.68 2.89
CA ILE A 428 -25.09 3.01 3.43
C ILE A 428 -24.20 2.93 4.67
N ILE A 429 -23.19 3.80 4.73
CA ILE A 429 -22.32 3.99 5.89
C ILE A 429 -22.76 5.26 6.61
N ARG A 430 -22.97 5.20 7.93
CA ARG A 430 -23.17 6.40 8.76
C ARG A 430 -22.16 6.44 9.89
N LEU A 431 -21.59 7.60 10.15
CA LEU A 431 -20.60 7.87 11.18
C LEU A 431 -21.23 8.71 12.29
N TYR A 432 -21.04 8.29 13.53
CA TYR A 432 -21.58 8.93 14.72
C TYR A 432 -20.44 9.33 15.67
N ASN A 433 -20.62 10.47 16.35
CA ASN A 433 -19.73 10.89 17.44
C ASN A 433 -20.03 10.13 18.74
N SER A 434 -19.24 10.40 19.79
CA SER A 434 -19.39 9.78 21.11
C SER A 434 -20.72 10.09 21.82
N ALA A 435 -21.43 11.13 21.42
CA ALA A 435 -22.77 11.45 21.92
C ALA A 435 -23.89 10.72 21.14
N GLY A 436 -23.54 9.88 20.17
CA GLY A 436 -24.49 9.16 19.31
C GLY A 436 -25.12 10.03 18.22
N GLN A 437 -24.56 11.21 17.92
CA GLN A 437 -25.05 12.06 16.85
C GLN A 437 -24.39 11.69 15.53
N GLU A 438 -25.18 11.51 14.47
CA GLU A 438 -24.66 11.32 13.11
C GLU A 438 -23.91 12.59 12.66
N ILE A 439 -22.68 12.42 12.20
CA ILE A 439 -21.79 13.52 11.77
C ILE A 439 -21.40 13.41 10.29
N ALA A 440 -21.51 12.23 9.68
CA ALA A 440 -21.31 12.04 8.26
C ALA A 440 -22.01 10.75 7.80
N ASN A 441 -22.38 10.68 6.52
CA ASN A 441 -22.84 9.45 5.90
C ASN A 441 -22.36 9.38 4.45
N ALA A 442 -22.32 8.16 3.92
CA ALA A 442 -21.99 7.88 2.53
C ALA A 442 -22.92 6.78 2.00
N ASN A 443 -23.61 7.08 0.92
CA ASN A 443 -24.43 6.18 0.11
C ASN A 443 -23.78 6.11 -1.29
N PRO A 444 -23.81 4.97 -1.99
CA PRO A 444 -23.33 4.86 -3.35
C PRO A 444 -23.88 5.94 -4.28
N THR A 445 -23.08 6.32 -5.29
CA THR A 445 -23.57 7.19 -6.35
C THR A 445 -24.71 6.50 -7.09
N THR A 446 -25.83 7.20 -7.23
CA THR A 446 -27.07 6.74 -7.86
C THR A 446 -26.79 5.87 -9.10
N PRO A 447 -27.40 4.67 -9.22
CA PRO A 447 -27.29 3.86 -10.44
C PRO A 447 -27.69 4.71 -11.66
N GLY A 448 -26.73 5.01 -12.53
CA GLY A 448 -26.91 5.95 -13.64
C GLY A 448 -26.58 5.33 -15.01
N PHE A 449 -27.18 5.89 -16.06
CA PHE A 449 -26.86 5.57 -17.45
C PHE A 449 -25.50 6.15 -17.82
N ILE A 450 -24.59 5.31 -18.30
CA ILE A 450 -23.46 5.78 -19.10
C ILE A 450 -23.77 5.41 -20.56
N GLU A 451 -24.22 6.39 -21.35
CA GLU A 451 -24.34 6.23 -22.79
C GLU A 451 -22.94 6.07 -23.39
N ASP A 452 -22.75 5.06 -24.24
CA ASP A 452 -21.55 5.02 -25.07
C ASP A 452 -21.56 6.19 -26.06
N ALA A 453 -20.41 6.52 -26.65
CA ALA A 453 -20.29 7.66 -27.57
C ALA A 453 -21.16 7.56 -28.84
N ASN A 454 -21.89 6.47 -29.04
CA ASN A 454 -22.71 6.17 -30.22
C ASN A 454 -24.19 5.87 -29.89
N GLY A 455 -24.64 6.05 -28.64
CA GLY A 455 -26.02 5.87 -28.22
C GLY A 455 -26.55 4.43 -28.34
N ARG A 456 -25.71 3.40 -28.18
CA ARG A 456 -26.14 1.99 -28.17
C ARG A 456 -25.71 1.27 -26.89
N ASP A 457 -26.68 0.57 -26.27
CA ASP A 457 -26.63 -0.29 -25.09
C ASP A 457 -25.57 0.06 -24.02
N ALA A 458 -25.98 0.93 -23.09
CA ALA A 458 -25.26 1.23 -21.86
C ALA A 458 -25.09 -0.03 -20.99
N LYS A 459 -23.84 -0.37 -20.63
CA LYS A 459 -23.59 -1.27 -19.50
C LYS A 459 -24.04 -0.57 -18.22
N PHE A 460 -25.02 -1.15 -17.54
CA PHE A 460 -25.42 -0.74 -16.19
C PHE A 460 -24.35 -1.19 -15.19
N TYR A 461 -23.77 -0.26 -14.43
CA TYR A 461 -23.02 -0.58 -13.22
C TYR A 461 -23.80 0.00 -12.03
N ALA A 462 -24.45 -0.86 -11.24
CA ALA A 462 -24.96 -0.44 -9.94
C ALA A 462 -23.78 -0.40 -8.98
N ALA A 463 -23.37 0.80 -8.56
CA ALA A 463 -22.46 0.91 -7.42
C ALA A 463 -23.26 0.57 -6.17
N LEU A 464 -23.00 -0.58 -5.56
CA LEU A 464 -23.63 -1.02 -4.30
C LEU A 464 -22.70 -0.82 -3.09
N ASN A 465 -21.43 -0.48 -3.36
CA ASN A 465 -20.41 -0.26 -2.35
C ASN A 465 -20.40 1.21 -1.90
N ALA A 466 -20.18 1.43 -0.61
CA ALA A 466 -20.08 2.76 -0.02
C ALA A 466 -18.64 3.06 0.43
N SER A 467 -18.20 4.31 0.25
CA SER A 467 -16.94 4.82 0.77
C SER A 467 -17.16 6.15 1.47
N LEU A 468 -16.85 6.18 2.76
CA LEU A 468 -16.91 7.36 3.60
C LEU A 468 -15.49 7.86 3.85
N THR A 469 -15.24 9.15 3.61
CA THR A 469 -14.03 9.83 4.09
C THR A 469 -14.46 11.03 4.93
N ALA A 470 -13.92 11.14 6.14
CA ALA A 470 -14.23 12.22 7.07
C ALA A 470 -12.98 12.67 7.83
N ASN A 471 -12.86 13.96 8.08
CA ASN A 471 -11.85 14.47 9.01
C ASN A 471 -12.47 14.58 10.40
N VAL A 472 -11.90 13.89 11.38
CA VAL A 472 -12.44 13.79 12.74
C VAL A 472 -11.39 14.17 13.78
N THR A 473 -11.82 14.66 14.93
CA THR A 473 -10.91 14.92 16.06
C THR A 473 -10.58 13.62 16.79
N ALA A 474 -9.53 13.62 17.61
CA ALA A 474 -9.24 12.48 18.48
C ALA A 474 -10.45 12.15 19.37
N GLY A 475 -10.77 10.86 19.50
CA GLY A 475 -11.94 10.43 20.26
C GLY A 475 -12.45 9.04 19.90
N THR A 476 -13.58 8.68 20.49
CA THR A 476 -14.33 7.44 20.17
C THR A 476 -15.47 7.80 19.21
N TYR A 477 -15.62 6.99 18.17
CA TYR A 477 -16.65 7.13 17.16
C TYR A 477 -17.31 5.78 16.91
N TYR A 478 -18.48 5.84 16.29
CA TYR A 478 -19.23 4.66 15.88
C TYR A 478 -19.53 4.75 14.40
N VAL A 479 -19.52 3.62 13.71
CA VAL A 479 -19.96 3.51 12.33
C VAL A 479 -21.07 2.49 12.25
N SER A 480 -22.14 2.78 11.51
CA SER A 480 -23.17 1.81 11.18
C SER A 480 -23.09 1.41 9.72
N ILE A 481 -23.26 0.13 9.44
CA ILE A 481 -23.51 -0.43 8.11
C ILE A 481 -24.97 -0.84 8.03
N ASP A 482 -25.63 -0.48 6.94
CA ASP A 482 -27.07 -0.66 6.76
C ASP A 482 -27.40 -0.81 5.27
N GLY A 483 -28.55 -1.39 4.96
CA GLY A 483 -29.13 -1.41 3.62
C GLY A 483 -29.79 -0.07 3.28
N THR A 484 -29.69 0.37 2.03
CA THR A 484 -30.37 1.56 1.52
C THR A 484 -31.15 1.26 0.23
N GLY A 485 -32.05 2.16 -0.15
CA GLY A 485 -32.70 2.14 -1.46
C GLY A 485 -32.04 3.12 -2.43
N ALA A 486 -32.34 2.94 -3.71
CA ALA A 486 -31.92 3.83 -4.79
C ALA A 486 -33.08 4.22 -5.70
N ASN A 487 -33.05 5.46 -6.21
CA ASN A 487 -34.07 6.06 -7.09
C ASN A 487 -35.49 6.10 -6.46
N ASP A 488 -36.48 6.57 -7.23
CA ASP A 488 -37.88 6.56 -6.81
C ASP A 488 -38.44 5.12 -6.87
N LYS A 489 -38.87 4.59 -5.72
CA LYS A 489 -39.48 3.26 -5.56
C LYS A 489 -40.61 3.01 -6.57
N GLY A 490 -41.36 4.04 -6.95
CA GLY A 490 -42.45 3.94 -7.91
C GLY A 490 -42.01 3.85 -9.38
N TYR A 491 -40.78 4.29 -9.70
CA TYR A 491 -40.32 4.48 -11.08
C TYR A 491 -38.98 3.78 -11.38
N GLY A 492 -38.85 2.52 -10.97
CA GLY A 492 -37.67 1.70 -11.28
C GLY A 492 -36.53 1.84 -10.27
N GLY A 493 -36.79 2.48 -9.14
CA GLY A 493 -35.98 2.37 -7.93
C GLY A 493 -36.44 1.23 -7.03
N TYR A 494 -35.72 1.07 -5.92
CA TYR A 494 -35.98 0.07 -4.88
C TYR A 494 -35.79 0.69 -3.49
N SER A 495 -36.36 0.06 -2.48
CA SER A 495 -36.23 0.45 -1.09
C SER A 495 -35.06 -0.28 -0.41
N ALA A 496 -34.83 0.00 0.87
CA ALA A 496 -33.90 -0.78 1.69
C ALA A 496 -34.39 -2.21 1.99
N TYR A 497 -35.67 -2.53 1.74
CA TYR A 497 -36.27 -3.82 2.11
C TYR A 497 -35.56 -5.01 1.42
N GLY A 498 -35.27 -4.89 0.13
CA GLY A 498 -34.56 -5.92 -0.64
C GLY A 498 -33.04 -5.78 -0.59
N SER A 499 -32.53 -4.68 -0.02
CA SER A 499 -31.10 -4.37 0.09
C SER A 499 -30.52 -5.04 1.33
N ILE A 500 -30.44 -6.36 1.27
CA ILE A 500 -29.97 -7.25 2.33
C ILE A 500 -28.91 -8.19 1.74
N GLY A 501 -27.99 -8.68 2.57
CA GLY A 501 -26.87 -9.47 2.09
C GLY A 501 -25.60 -9.29 2.91
N THR A 502 -24.49 -9.79 2.37
CA THR A 502 -23.19 -9.79 3.08
C THR A 502 -22.38 -8.54 2.71
N TYR A 503 -21.63 -8.00 3.67
CA TYR A 503 -20.64 -6.96 3.39
C TYR A 503 -19.30 -7.22 4.07
N PHE A 504 -18.29 -6.46 3.64
CA PHE A 504 -17.00 -6.35 4.33
C PHE A 504 -16.51 -4.90 4.41
N ILE A 505 -15.93 -4.55 5.55
CA ILE A 505 -15.38 -3.24 5.87
C ILE A 505 -13.87 -3.24 5.65
N SER A 506 -13.35 -2.21 5.01
CA SER A 506 -11.92 -1.89 4.91
C SER A 506 -11.69 -0.39 5.05
N GLY A 507 -10.43 0.06 5.03
CA GLY A 507 -10.09 1.49 5.05
C GLY A 507 -9.01 1.81 6.05
N THR A 508 -8.92 3.08 6.44
CA THR A 508 -7.87 3.62 7.31
C THR A 508 -8.44 4.51 8.39
N ILE A 509 -8.09 4.23 9.64
CA ILE A 509 -8.41 5.02 10.82
C ILE A 509 -7.08 5.46 11.44
N PRO A 510 -6.78 6.77 11.55
CA PRO A 510 -5.59 7.24 12.26
C PRO A 510 -5.63 6.70 13.69
N PRO A 511 -4.66 5.90 14.13
CA PRO A 511 -4.74 5.23 15.41
C PRO A 511 -4.95 6.22 16.56
N ALA A 512 -5.92 5.93 17.43
CA ALA A 512 -5.93 6.53 18.77
C ALA A 512 -4.64 6.09 19.42
N THR A 513 -3.81 7.04 19.81
CA THR A 513 -2.49 6.77 20.37
C THR A 513 -2.56 5.75 21.50
N THR A 514 -2.36 4.45 21.23
CA THR A 514 -1.13 3.83 21.71
C THR A 514 -0.05 4.70 21.13
N VAL A 515 0.48 5.59 21.96
CA VAL A 515 1.41 6.63 21.52
C VAL A 515 2.43 5.95 20.62
N ALA A 516 2.44 6.36 19.36
CA ALA A 516 3.46 5.93 18.44
C ALA A 516 4.78 6.10 19.18
N ASN A 517 5.64 5.09 19.12
CA ASN A 517 7.04 5.26 19.51
C ASN A 517 7.54 6.48 18.75
N SER A 518 7.57 7.65 19.40
CA SER A 518 8.03 8.87 18.77
C SER A 518 9.51 8.97 19.03
N ASP A 519 10.27 9.24 17.99
CA ASP A 519 11.68 9.56 18.16
C ASP A 519 11.78 10.92 18.88
N GLY A 520 12.71 11.02 19.83
CA GLY A 520 12.92 12.20 20.66
C GLY A 520 14.28 12.16 21.32
N PHE A 521 14.73 13.28 21.87
CA PHE A 521 16.00 13.33 22.60
C PHE A 521 15.91 12.63 23.96
N ALA A 522 14.71 12.56 24.53
CA ALA A 522 14.38 11.69 25.65
C ALA A 522 13.05 10.97 25.39
N ILE A 523 12.97 9.69 25.75
CA ILE A 523 11.76 8.86 25.61
C ILE A 523 11.24 8.58 27.01
N PHE A 524 9.96 8.82 27.25
CA PHE A 524 9.30 8.64 28.55
C PHE A 524 8.27 7.53 28.44
N ALA A 525 8.23 6.66 29.44
CA ALA A 525 7.35 5.51 29.46
C ALA A 525 6.53 5.42 30.73
N LYS A 526 5.33 4.86 30.58
CA LYS A 526 4.34 4.75 31.65
C LYS A 526 4.80 3.81 32.74
N ASP A 527 5.32 2.66 32.35
CA ASP A 527 5.67 1.58 33.27
C ASP A 527 7.20 1.42 33.35
N CYS A 528 7.68 0.76 34.40
CA CYS A 528 9.08 0.37 34.48
C CYS A 528 9.47 -0.60 33.33
N ALA A 529 10.77 -0.72 33.08
CA ALA A 529 11.33 -1.45 31.95
C ALA A 529 10.81 -0.98 30.58
N TYR A 530 10.46 0.31 30.46
CA TYR A 530 9.95 0.94 29.23
C TYR A 530 8.61 0.38 28.73
N GLY A 531 7.79 -0.14 29.64
CA GLY A 531 6.44 -0.63 29.34
C GLY A 531 5.41 0.50 29.18
N GLY A 532 4.26 0.18 28.60
CA GLY A 532 3.19 1.13 28.34
C GLY A 532 3.49 2.07 27.17
N TYR A 533 3.06 3.33 27.24
CA TYR A 533 3.39 4.33 26.21
C TYR A 533 4.90 4.58 26.16
N ASN A 534 5.42 5.01 25.01
CA ASN A 534 6.81 5.44 24.85
C ASN A 534 6.84 6.74 24.04
N ILE A 535 6.88 7.88 24.72
CA ILE A 535 6.75 9.20 24.11
C ILE A 535 8.11 9.88 24.08
N GLY A 536 8.64 10.10 22.88
CA GLY A 536 9.81 10.93 22.62
C GLY A 536 9.49 12.43 22.70
N LEU A 537 10.28 13.15 23.48
CA LEU A 537 10.30 14.62 23.56
C LEU A 537 11.67 15.14 23.09
N ASN A 538 11.65 16.20 22.27
CA ASN A 538 12.85 16.94 21.87
C ASN A 538 13.27 17.92 22.98
N GLU A 539 14.37 18.64 22.77
CA GLU A 539 14.81 19.70 23.67
C GLU A 539 13.69 20.72 23.89
N GLY A 540 13.44 21.09 25.15
CA GLY A 540 12.34 21.99 25.50
C GLY A 540 11.97 21.95 26.97
N ASN A 541 11.07 22.85 27.35
CA ASN A 541 10.46 22.88 28.67
C ASN A 541 8.99 22.45 28.51
N TYR A 542 8.54 21.50 29.32
CA TYR A 542 7.21 20.89 29.20
C TYR A 542 6.49 21.00 30.55
N THR A 543 5.47 21.85 30.58
CA THR A 543 4.52 21.92 31.70
C THR A 543 3.62 20.68 31.71
N ARG A 544 2.86 20.50 32.79
CA ARG A 544 1.81 19.47 32.88
C ARG A 544 0.88 19.47 31.67
N ALA A 545 0.44 20.65 31.25
CA ALA A 545 -0.45 20.81 30.10
C ALA A 545 0.24 20.36 28.80
N ASP A 546 1.52 20.68 28.62
CA ASP A 546 2.30 20.24 27.46
C ASP A 546 2.46 18.72 27.43
N LEU A 547 2.73 18.10 28.58
CA LEU A 547 2.88 16.66 28.72
C LEU A 547 1.58 15.92 28.38
N ILE A 548 0.45 16.38 28.92
CA ILE A 548 -0.88 15.83 28.59
C ILE A 548 -1.17 15.97 27.10
N ASN A 549 -0.86 17.12 26.49
CA ASN A 549 -1.02 17.35 25.05
C ASN A 549 -0.11 16.45 24.20
N LYS A 550 1.01 15.96 24.76
CA LYS A 550 1.90 14.98 24.14
C LYS A 550 1.51 13.53 24.42
N GLY A 551 0.45 13.30 25.21
CA GLY A 551 -0.05 11.96 25.56
C GLY A 551 0.58 11.35 26.81
N ILE A 552 1.38 12.12 27.57
CA ILE A 552 1.92 11.73 28.88
C ILE A 552 0.93 12.24 29.93
N ASN A 553 0.27 11.34 30.65
CA ASN A 553 -0.60 11.77 31.74
C ASN A 553 0.23 12.33 32.91
N ASP A 554 -0.44 13.18 33.70
CA ASP A 554 0.12 13.69 34.94
C ASP A 554 0.47 12.55 35.90
N ASP A 555 1.63 12.64 36.56
CA ASP A 555 2.08 11.68 37.57
C ASP A 555 2.13 10.22 37.07
N ASP A 556 2.50 10.01 35.80
CA ASP A 556 2.36 8.70 35.13
C ASP A 556 3.68 8.19 34.52
N ILE A 557 4.80 8.90 34.71
CA ILE A 557 6.14 8.49 34.21
C ILE A 557 6.82 7.56 35.22
N SER A 558 7.13 6.33 34.80
CA SER A 558 7.88 5.35 35.61
C SER A 558 9.27 5.01 35.06
N SER A 559 9.54 5.19 33.76
CA SER A 559 10.86 4.94 33.18
C SER A 559 11.18 5.85 31.99
N MET A 560 12.46 5.96 31.63
CA MET A 560 12.89 6.86 30.56
C MET A 560 14.25 6.54 29.92
N LYS A 561 14.42 6.91 28.65
CA LYS A 561 15.70 6.88 27.92
C LYS A 561 16.15 8.29 27.58
N VAL A 562 17.46 8.54 27.59
CA VAL A 562 18.04 9.85 27.27
C VAL A 562 19.13 9.66 26.22
N LYS A 563 19.02 10.35 25.08
CA LYS A 563 20.08 10.38 24.07
C LYS A 563 21.30 11.10 24.63
N GLU A 564 22.48 10.55 24.36
CA GLU A 564 23.75 11.14 24.77
C GLU A 564 23.88 12.58 24.25
N GLY A 565 24.45 13.47 25.06
CA GLY A 565 24.47 14.91 24.81
C GLY A 565 23.27 15.66 25.39
N PHE A 566 22.25 14.98 25.89
CA PHE A 566 21.13 15.61 26.57
C PHE A 566 21.03 15.14 28.02
N LYS A 567 20.30 15.92 28.82
CA LYS A 567 19.85 15.55 30.15
C LYS A 567 18.40 15.97 30.33
N VAL A 568 17.73 15.31 31.26
CA VAL A 568 16.37 15.64 31.65
C VAL A 568 16.36 16.06 33.10
N ILE A 569 15.62 17.13 33.39
CA ILE A 569 15.32 17.56 34.75
C ILE A 569 13.82 17.33 34.98
N LEU A 570 13.49 16.40 35.85
CA LEU A 570 12.12 16.06 36.26
C LEU A 570 11.74 16.90 37.47
N TYR A 571 10.48 17.32 37.57
CA TYR A 571 9.95 18.11 38.68
C TYR A 571 8.67 17.48 39.22
N LYS A 572 8.54 17.44 40.55
CA LYS A 572 7.34 16.93 41.23
C LYS A 572 6.15 17.87 41.20
N ASP A 573 6.37 19.15 40.90
CA ASP A 573 5.32 20.14 40.76
C ASP A 573 5.33 20.73 39.34
N ASP A 574 4.22 21.33 38.92
CA ASP A 574 4.12 21.98 37.61
C ASP A 574 5.00 23.24 37.54
N ASN A 575 5.22 23.74 36.31
CA ASN A 575 5.99 24.95 36.03
C ASN A 575 7.43 24.91 36.56
N TYR A 576 8.03 23.71 36.57
CA TYR A 576 9.43 23.47 36.94
C TYR A 576 9.75 23.85 38.40
N THR A 577 8.80 23.61 39.30
CA THR A 577 8.93 23.89 40.73
C THR A 577 8.99 22.59 41.55
N GLY A 578 9.16 22.70 42.87
CA GLY A 578 9.23 21.54 43.75
C GLY A 578 10.57 20.82 43.74
N THR A 579 10.55 19.54 44.17
CA THR A 579 11.75 18.69 44.16
C THR A 579 12.09 18.31 42.73
N ALA A 580 13.37 18.42 42.36
CA ALA A 580 13.87 18.13 41.02
C ALA A 580 14.87 16.96 41.01
N LEU A 581 14.87 16.18 39.93
CA LEU A 581 15.86 15.13 39.65
C LEU A 581 16.50 15.34 38.28
N GLU A 582 17.83 15.40 38.26
CA GLU A 582 18.60 15.45 37.02
C GLU A 582 19.00 14.05 36.56
N VAL A 583 18.71 13.72 35.31
CA VAL A 583 18.93 12.40 34.70
C VAL A 583 19.71 12.57 33.40
N THR A 584 20.91 11.96 33.33
CA THR A 584 21.84 12.08 32.19
C THR A 584 21.95 10.80 31.36
N GLY A 585 21.19 9.77 31.70
CA GLY A 585 21.23 8.46 31.04
C GLY A 585 19.93 7.68 31.28
N ASN A 586 19.85 6.50 30.70
CA ASN A 586 18.63 5.69 30.79
C ASN A 586 18.31 5.29 32.23
N LYS A 587 17.01 5.26 32.54
CA LYS A 587 16.44 4.84 33.83
C LYS A 587 15.40 3.78 33.55
N ASP A 588 15.72 2.52 33.85
CA ASP A 588 14.79 1.40 33.71
C ASP A 588 13.58 1.53 34.65
N CYS A 589 13.73 2.19 35.80
CA CYS A 589 12.65 2.42 36.76
C CYS A 589 13.00 3.58 37.71
N LEU A 590 12.09 4.54 37.88
CA LEU A 590 12.28 5.74 38.71
C LEU A 590 11.93 5.53 40.20
N VAL A 591 11.54 4.31 40.59
CA VAL A 591 11.17 3.97 41.98
C VAL A 591 12.31 4.26 42.95
N ALA A 592 13.53 3.79 42.64
CA ALA A 592 14.69 4.00 43.50
C ALA A 592 15.11 5.48 43.58
N ASP A 593 14.76 6.27 42.57
CA ASP A 593 15.01 7.71 42.52
C ASP A 593 13.93 8.53 43.25
N GLY A 594 12.82 7.90 43.67
CA GLY A 594 11.69 8.58 44.33
C GLY A 594 10.86 9.46 43.39
N PHE A 595 10.90 9.17 42.09
CA PHE A 595 10.25 9.93 41.00
C PHE A 595 9.27 9.09 40.17
N ASN A 596 8.96 7.86 40.59
CA ASN A 596 7.95 7.02 39.95
C ASN A 596 6.55 7.62 40.14
N ASP A 597 5.83 7.84 39.03
CA ASP A 597 4.43 8.28 39.03
C ASP A 597 4.19 9.57 39.85
N VAL A 598 5.14 10.51 39.79
CA VAL A 598 5.08 11.81 40.50
C VAL A 598 5.70 12.94 39.69
N VAL A 599 5.89 12.75 38.38
CA VAL A 599 6.45 13.79 37.50
C VAL A 599 5.31 14.61 36.93
N THR A 600 5.26 15.88 37.30
CA THR A 600 4.24 16.82 36.84
C THR A 600 4.76 17.77 35.76
N SER A 601 6.05 18.11 35.76
CA SER A 601 6.69 18.89 34.69
C SER A 601 8.14 18.47 34.46
N LEU A 602 8.70 18.75 33.26
CA LEU A 602 10.07 18.38 32.94
C LEU A 602 10.76 19.33 31.95
N ARG A 603 12.09 19.28 31.92
CA ARG A 603 12.93 20.01 30.96
C ARG A 603 13.93 19.07 30.31
N VAL A 604 13.98 19.03 28.99
CA VAL A 604 15.02 18.36 28.21
C VAL A 604 16.00 19.42 27.74
N VAL A 605 17.27 19.31 28.14
CA VAL A 605 18.31 20.33 27.87
C VAL A 605 19.63 19.69 27.43
N ALA A 606 20.46 20.42 26.69
CA ALA A 606 21.80 19.97 26.33
C ALA A 606 22.69 19.72 27.56
N ASN A 607 23.61 18.76 27.44
CA ASN A 607 24.50 18.26 28.48
C ASN A 607 25.90 17.98 27.93
N GLY A 608 26.57 19.01 27.42
CA GLY A 608 27.95 18.95 26.97
C GLY A 608 28.94 19.39 28.05
N VAL A 609 30.23 19.09 27.82
CA VAL A 609 31.33 19.69 28.59
C VAL A 609 31.33 21.21 28.44
N THR A 610 31.90 21.94 29.38
CA THR A 610 31.88 23.42 29.39
C THR A 610 33.27 24.05 29.51
N ASN A 611 34.31 23.23 29.63
CA ASN A 611 35.67 23.64 29.97
C ASN A 611 36.62 23.79 28.76
N LEU A 612 36.12 23.68 27.52
CA LEU A 612 36.90 23.95 26.31
C LEU A 612 36.74 25.41 25.88
N ASN A 613 37.84 26.10 25.61
CA ASN A 613 37.84 27.49 25.12
C ASN A 613 39.15 27.77 24.35
N GLY A 614 39.03 28.31 23.14
CA GLY A 614 40.17 28.65 22.28
C GLY A 614 40.08 28.02 20.89
N THR A 615 41.21 27.98 20.20
CA THR A 615 41.32 27.47 18.83
C THR A 615 42.03 26.12 18.81
N TYR A 616 41.45 25.18 18.07
CA TYR A 616 41.85 23.77 18.06
C TYR A 616 41.91 23.21 16.64
N PHE A 617 42.73 22.18 16.46
CA PHE A 617 42.55 21.19 15.40
C PHE A 617 41.62 20.10 15.91
N LEU A 618 40.65 19.69 15.09
CA LEU A 618 39.75 18.58 15.39
C LEU A 618 40.28 17.33 14.67
N GLN A 619 41.01 16.48 15.38
CA GLN A 619 41.63 15.27 14.80
C GLN A 619 40.71 14.06 14.95
N ASN A 620 40.36 13.41 13.84
CA ASN A 620 39.50 12.23 13.85
C ASN A 620 40.20 11.02 14.45
N ARG A 621 39.51 10.24 15.30
CA ARG A 621 40.08 9.05 15.96
C ARG A 621 40.41 7.93 14.97
N HIS A 622 39.58 7.74 13.95
CA HIS A 622 39.76 6.63 13.01
C HIS A 622 40.89 6.90 12.00
N SER A 623 40.89 8.08 11.36
CA SER A 623 41.85 8.40 10.31
C SER A 623 43.12 9.09 10.80
N SER A 624 43.12 9.66 12.01
CA SER A 624 44.15 10.58 12.51
C SER A 624 44.33 11.86 11.68
N LEU A 625 43.49 12.11 10.67
CA LEU A 625 43.43 13.35 9.90
C LEU A 625 42.63 14.42 10.66
N VAL A 626 42.74 15.68 10.25
CA VAL A 626 42.05 16.80 10.90
C VAL A 626 40.91 17.32 10.05
N LEU A 627 39.85 17.83 10.69
CA LEU A 627 38.76 18.54 10.01
C LEU A 627 39.32 19.75 9.24
N ASP A 628 38.77 20.01 8.06
CA ASP A 628 39.27 20.99 7.10
C ASP A 628 38.13 21.58 6.26
N VAL A 629 38.31 22.82 5.81
CA VAL A 629 37.43 23.48 4.84
C VAL A 629 38.12 23.49 3.46
N PRO A 630 37.54 22.87 2.42
CA PRO A 630 38.15 22.83 1.09
C PRO A 630 38.13 24.20 0.40
N GLY A 631 39.27 24.91 0.42
CA GLY A 631 39.67 25.90 -0.59
C GLY A 631 38.72 27.08 -0.85
N SER A 632 37.82 27.43 0.07
CA SER A 632 36.84 28.52 -0.11
C SER A 632 36.36 29.11 1.23
N SER A 633 36.07 30.41 1.24
CA SER A 633 35.42 31.10 2.36
C SER A 633 33.91 31.29 2.14
N ALA A 634 33.32 30.73 1.08
CA ALA A 634 31.89 30.84 0.80
C ALA A 634 31.01 30.02 1.76
N ASP A 635 29.73 30.35 1.84
CA ASP A 635 28.74 29.49 2.50
C ASP A 635 28.54 28.20 1.69
N ASN A 636 27.88 27.19 2.27
CA ASN A 636 27.50 25.93 1.59
C ASN A 636 28.68 25.01 1.24
N ILE A 637 29.89 25.30 1.75
CA ILE A 637 31.07 24.46 1.52
C ILE A 637 31.07 23.31 2.52
N GLN A 638 30.91 22.08 2.02
CA GLN A 638 31.00 20.88 2.83
C GLN A 638 32.42 20.73 3.39
N LEU A 639 32.52 20.44 4.67
CA LEU A 639 33.80 20.18 5.32
C LEU A 639 34.31 18.79 4.91
N GLN A 640 35.61 18.64 5.02
CA GLN A 640 36.31 17.39 4.76
C GLN A 640 37.30 17.10 5.89
N GLN A 641 37.96 15.95 5.84
CA GLN A 641 39.20 15.74 6.57
C GLN A 641 40.41 15.88 5.64
N TYR A 642 41.54 16.28 6.20
CA TYR A 642 42.80 16.39 5.47
C TYR A 642 44.00 16.18 6.39
N THR A 643 45.16 15.88 5.80
CA THR A 643 46.44 15.83 6.52
C THR A 643 46.72 17.18 7.17
N LEU A 644 47.14 17.17 8.43
CA LEU A 644 47.47 18.39 9.16
C LEU A 644 48.56 19.17 8.42
N ASN A 645 48.19 20.34 7.90
CA ASN A 645 49.06 21.30 7.23
C ASN A 645 49.13 22.63 7.99
N SER A 646 48.51 22.68 9.17
CA SER A 646 48.44 23.83 10.06
C SER A 646 47.75 25.07 9.48
N SER A 647 47.18 25.03 8.28
CA SER A 647 46.51 26.18 7.67
C SER A 647 45.32 26.67 8.52
N ALA A 648 44.93 27.93 8.33
CA ALA A 648 43.75 28.48 9.02
C ALA A 648 42.44 27.75 8.66
N ALA A 649 42.40 27.03 7.52
CA ALA A 649 41.25 26.23 7.10
C ALA A 649 41.02 24.98 7.99
N GLN A 650 42.05 24.53 8.71
CA GLN A 650 42.00 23.38 9.63
C GLN A 650 41.82 23.78 11.11
N GLN A 651 41.76 25.08 11.40
CA GLN A 651 41.69 25.61 12.74
C GLN A 651 40.27 26.04 13.06
N PHE A 652 39.74 25.60 14.21
CA PHE A 652 38.37 25.88 14.64
C PHE A 652 38.34 26.45 16.06
N THR A 653 37.68 27.59 16.21
CA THR A 653 37.47 28.25 17.51
C THR A 653 36.18 27.72 18.14
N LEU A 654 36.30 27.18 19.36
CA LEU A 654 35.18 26.70 20.17
C LEU A 654 34.75 27.80 21.14
N THR A 655 33.52 28.26 21.03
CA THR A 655 32.90 29.25 21.94
C THR A 655 31.70 28.62 22.65
N HIS A 656 31.78 28.45 23.97
CA HIS A 656 30.65 27.96 24.77
C HIS A 656 29.50 28.97 24.76
N LEU A 657 28.26 28.50 24.70
CA LEU A 657 27.04 29.32 24.59
C LEU A 657 26.24 29.40 25.90
N ASP A 658 26.82 28.95 27.02
CA ASP A 658 26.19 28.94 28.36
C ASP A 658 24.89 28.13 28.46
N ASN A 659 24.70 27.21 27.52
CA ASN A 659 23.57 26.29 27.45
C ASN A 659 23.98 24.82 27.30
N GLY A 660 25.26 24.50 27.53
CA GLY A 660 25.81 23.14 27.34
C GLY A 660 26.19 22.81 25.89
N ALA A 661 26.10 23.77 24.96
CA ALA A 661 26.53 23.63 23.58
C ALA A 661 27.58 24.68 23.19
N TYR A 662 28.25 24.44 22.07
CA TYR A 662 29.29 25.28 21.49
C TYR A 662 28.89 25.80 20.12
N LYS A 663 29.27 27.05 19.85
CA LYS A 663 29.50 27.53 18.48
C LYS A 663 30.91 27.15 18.08
N ILE A 664 31.07 26.48 16.94
CA ILE A 664 32.37 26.09 16.38
C ILE A 664 32.59 26.85 15.08
N THR A 665 33.62 27.70 15.03
CA THR A 665 33.85 28.62 13.92
C THR A 665 35.20 28.36 13.26
N ASN A 666 35.24 28.23 11.94
CA ASN A 666 36.50 28.10 11.20
C ASN A 666 37.29 29.43 11.22
N VAL A 667 38.61 29.36 11.45
CA VAL A 667 39.47 30.56 11.57
C VAL A 667 39.68 31.25 10.22
N SER A 668 39.76 30.51 9.11
CA SER A 668 39.97 31.09 7.78
C SER A 668 38.76 31.86 7.28
N SER A 669 37.56 31.25 7.38
CA SER A 669 36.33 31.83 6.82
C SER A 669 35.52 32.66 7.82
N GLY A 670 35.74 32.49 9.12
CA GLY A 670 34.91 33.09 10.17
C GLY A 670 33.50 32.49 10.28
N LYS A 671 33.22 31.37 9.60
CA LYS A 671 31.90 30.73 9.51
C LYS A 671 31.74 29.55 10.44
N ALA A 672 30.52 29.28 10.86
CA ALA A 672 30.21 28.21 11.79
C ALA A 672 30.09 26.86 11.10
N LEU A 673 30.45 25.78 11.80
CA LEU A 673 30.01 24.43 11.44
C LEU A 673 28.48 24.37 11.48
N ASP A 674 27.90 23.87 10.40
CA ASP A 674 26.47 23.89 10.11
C ASP A 674 26.06 22.54 9.52
N VAL A 675 24.95 21.96 9.99
CA VAL A 675 24.31 20.83 9.31
C VAL A 675 23.31 21.37 8.29
N ASP A 676 23.48 20.95 7.04
CA ASP A 676 22.74 21.49 5.90
C ASP A 676 21.20 21.39 6.06
N GLY A 677 20.54 22.53 5.89
CA GLY A 677 19.09 22.64 5.86
C GLY A 677 18.36 22.24 7.14
N ILE A 678 19.05 22.16 8.29
CA ILE A 678 18.48 21.68 9.58
C ILE A 678 17.92 20.24 9.44
N LYS A 679 18.40 19.48 8.44
CA LYS A 679 17.93 18.11 8.21
C LYS A 679 18.42 17.19 9.32
N THR A 680 17.66 16.14 9.60
CA THR A 680 17.95 15.18 10.67
C THR A 680 18.38 13.81 10.14
N ASP A 681 18.47 13.62 8.83
CA ASP A 681 18.83 12.34 8.23
C ASP A 681 20.33 12.02 8.38
N ASP A 682 20.66 10.73 8.37
CA ASP A 682 22.05 10.28 8.29
C ASP A 682 22.65 10.66 6.93
N GLY A 683 23.94 11.03 6.93
CA GLY A 683 24.67 11.38 5.72
C GLY A 683 24.47 12.82 5.24
N VAL A 684 23.64 13.61 5.93
CA VAL A 684 23.54 15.05 5.63
C VAL A 684 24.89 15.70 5.85
N LYS A 685 25.36 16.44 4.84
CA LYS A 685 26.66 17.11 4.89
C LYS A 685 26.77 18.09 6.05
N VAL A 686 27.94 18.12 6.66
CA VAL A 686 28.35 19.21 7.55
C VAL A 686 29.13 20.21 6.73
N GLN A 687 28.71 21.46 6.76
CA GLN A 687 29.22 22.55 5.95
C GLN A 687 29.61 23.76 6.80
N GLN A 688 30.22 24.77 6.18
CA GLN A 688 30.36 26.08 6.81
C GLN A 688 29.26 27.02 6.34
N TRP A 689 28.70 27.79 7.28
CA TRP A 689 27.69 28.80 7.01
C TRP A 689 27.82 30.01 7.94
N SER A 690 27.31 31.15 7.49
CA SER A 690 27.20 32.36 8.32
C SER A 690 26.40 32.08 9.60
N TYR A 691 26.94 32.43 10.77
CA TYR A 691 26.30 32.05 12.04
C TYR A 691 24.99 32.83 12.27
N ALA A 692 23.88 32.09 12.37
CA ALA A 692 22.53 32.60 12.62
C ALA A 692 22.00 32.20 14.00
N GLY A 693 22.73 31.38 14.76
CA GLY A 693 22.34 30.97 16.11
C GLY A 693 21.33 29.81 16.17
N SER A 694 20.94 29.23 15.04
CA SER A 694 20.07 28.06 14.97
C SER A 694 20.73 26.80 15.54
N ALA A 695 19.92 25.84 16.01
CA ALA A 695 20.41 24.65 16.71
C ALA A 695 21.28 23.72 15.83
N ASN A 696 21.13 23.75 14.50
CA ASN A 696 21.98 23.00 13.57
C ASN A 696 23.42 23.54 13.46
N GLN A 697 23.68 24.72 14.02
CA GLN A 697 25.01 25.36 14.12
C GLN A 697 25.59 25.28 15.54
N GLN A 698 24.92 24.55 16.43
CA GLN A 698 25.31 24.40 17.83
C GLN A 698 25.63 22.94 18.10
N TRP A 699 26.78 22.71 18.73
CA TRP A 699 27.35 21.38 18.92
C TRP A 699 27.56 21.09 20.39
N ILE A 700 27.01 19.99 20.86
CA ILE A 700 27.15 19.49 22.23
C ILE A 700 28.38 18.57 22.24
N LEU A 701 29.38 18.90 23.04
CA LEU A 701 30.61 18.11 23.12
C LEU A 701 30.51 17.13 24.30
N VAL A 702 30.56 15.83 24.02
CA VAL A 702 30.53 14.78 25.04
C VAL A 702 31.86 14.04 25.06
N ALA A 703 32.47 13.94 26.24
CA ALA A 703 33.75 13.25 26.39
C ALA A 703 33.61 11.73 26.13
N SER A 704 34.63 11.16 25.49
CA SER A 704 34.86 9.73 25.31
C SER A 704 36.18 9.34 25.99
N ASP A 705 36.43 8.04 26.06
CA ASP A 705 37.72 7.47 26.46
C ASP A 705 38.90 8.04 25.66
N GLY A 706 40.09 8.05 26.28
CA GLY A 706 41.34 8.44 25.60
C GLY A 706 41.48 9.93 25.26
N GLY A 707 40.64 10.79 25.82
CA GLY A 707 40.66 12.24 25.57
C GLY A 707 40.00 12.66 24.25
N PHE A 708 39.16 11.80 23.68
CA PHE A 708 38.35 12.10 22.50
C PHE A 708 36.98 12.65 22.92
N TYR A 709 36.30 13.29 21.97
CA TYR A 709 34.98 13.86 22.15
C TYR A 709 34.07 13.50 20.98
N LYS A 710 32.79 13.39 21.25
CA LYS A 710 31.73 13.34 20.24
C LYS A 710 31.14 14.73 20.12
N LEU A 711 31.08 15.26 18.90
CA LEU A 711 30.46 16.55 18.61
C LEU A 711 29.04 16.24 18.11
N ILE A 712 28.04 16.46 18.96
CA ILE A 712 26.64 16.11 18.71
C ILE A 712 25.89 17.36 18.26
N ALA A 713 25.30 17.35 17.07
CA ALA A 713 24.46 18.45 16.57
C ALA A 713 23.21 18.59 17.44
N ARG A 714 22.98 19.79 18.00
CA ARG A 714 21.92 20.03 18.99
C ARG A 714 20.52 19.82 18.43
N HIS A 715 20.30 20.00 17.12
CA HIS A 715 18.98 19.85 16.50
C HIS A 715 18.60 18.40 16.15
N SER A 716 19.56 17.49 16.04
CA SER A 716 19.33 16.12 15.53
C SER A 716 19.82 15.01 16.47
N ALA A 717 20.60 15.35 17.49
CA ALA A 717 21.31 14.41 18.36
C ALA A 717 22.27 13.47 17.61
N LYS A 718 22.71 13.86 16.41
CA LYS A 718 23.65 13.09 15.56
C LYS A 718 25.07 13.63 15.69
N VAL A 719 26.06 12.75 15.55
CA VAL A 719 27.48 13.10 15.67
C VAL A 719 28.04 13.64 14.35
N LEU A 720 28.99 14.57 14.43
CA LEU A 720 29.90 14.89 13.33
C LEU A 720 30.75 13.65 13.01
N GLU A 721 30.64 13.16 11.79
CA GLU A 721 31.31 11.96 11.30
C GLU A 721 32.05 12.23 9.97
N ILE A 722 33.12 11.50 9.72
CA ILE A 722 33.66 11.34 8.37
C ILE A 722 33.00 10.14 7.68
N GLY A 723 32.34 10.41 6.57
CA GLY A 723 31.53 9.42 5.87
C GLY A 723 32.34 8.26 5.32
N GLY A 724 31.71 7.07 5.36
CA GLY A 724 32.31 5.82 4.91
C GLY A 724 33.57 5.42 5.68
N TRP A 725 33.81 6.01 6.86
CA TRP A 725 35.02 5.78 7.66
C TRP A 725 36.30 6.04 6.86
N SER A 726 36.24 7.02 5.96
CA SER A 726 37.36 7.36 5.09
C SER A 726 38.63 7.66 5.89
N THR A 727 39.77 7.21 5.40
CA THR A 727 41.11 7.50 5.95
C THR A 727 41.95 8.38 5.03
N VAL A 728 41.37 8.85 3.92
CA VAL A 728 42.06 9.65 2.92
C VAL A 728 41.70 11.14 3.03
N ASN A 729 42.59 11.98 2.51
CA ASN A 729 42.34 13.41 2.29
C ASN A 729 41.09 13.61 1.42
N GLY A 730 40.24 14.55 1.80
CA GLY A 730 38.97 14.82 1.13
C GLY A 730 37.81 13.95 1.60
N GLY A 731 38.00 13.08 2.60
CA GLY A 731 36.89 12.36 3.23
C GLY A 731 35.84 13.35 3.77
N LEU A 732 34.60 13.24 3.30
CA LEU A 732 33.57 14.26 3.53
C LEU A 732 32.98 14.16 4.93
N ALA A 733 32.79 15.32 5.56
CA ALA A 733 32.11 15.43 6.83
C ALA A 733 30.59 15.42 6.66
N GLN A 734 29.92 14.66 7.52
CA GLN A 734 28.48 14.49 7.54
C GLN A 734 28.00 14.35 9.00
N GLN A 735 26.69 14.46 9.23
CA GLN A 735 26.11 13.99 10.48
C GLN A 735 25.74 12.51 10.34
N TRP A 736 25.82 11.77 11.44
CA TRP A 736 25.39 10.38 11.48
C TRP A 736 24.86 9.99 12.87
N THR A 737 23.99 8.99 12.91
CA THR A 737 23.50 8.37 14.14
C THR A 737 24.67 7.97 15.05
N ASN A 738 24.56 8.32 16.33
CA ASN A 738 25.61 8.04 17.32
C ASN A 738 25.58 6.55 17.72
N GLY A 739 26.39 5.74 17.05
CA GLY A 739 26.70 4.35 17.41
C GLY A 739 28.00 4.23 18.20
N ASN A 740 28.52 5.32 18.76
CA ASN A 740 29.83 5.42 19.40
C ASN A 740 31.01 4.98 18.47
N GLN A 741 30.88 5.27 17.18
CA GLN A 741 31.85 4.94 16.14
C GLN A 741 33.11 5.81 16.19
N ALA A 742 34.28 5.22 15.89
CA ALA A 742 35.56 5.94 15.89
C ALA A 742 35.63 7.05 14.81
N SER A 743 34.92 6.89 13.69
CA SER A 743 34.79 7.91 12.64
C SER A 743 34.05 9.17 13.10
N GLY A 744 33.30 9.10 14.21
CA GLY A 744 32.57 10.21 14.83
C GLY A 744 33.21 10.78 16.11
N GLN A 745 34.42 10.34 16.44
CA GLN A 745 35.14 10.77 17.64
C GLN A 745 36.35 11.62 17.27
N TRP A 746 36.53 12.72 18.00
CA TRP A 746 37.46 13.79 17.66
C TRP A 746 38.33 14.16 18.86
N LYS A 747 39.64 14.18 18.67
CA LYS A 747 40.59 14.74 19.62
C LYS A 747 40.64 16.25 19.41
N ILE A 748 40.43 16.99 20.50
CA ILE A 748 40.46 18.45 20.51
C ILE A 748 41.90 18.87 20.79
N VAL A 749 42.69 19.12 19.74
CA VAL A 749 44.13 19.40 19.85
C VAL A 749 44.35 20.92 19.83
N PRO A 750 44.85 21.55 20.90
CA PRO A 750 45.06 23.00 20.93
C PRO A 750 46.02 23.47 19.84
N VAL A 751 45.68 24.57 19.15
CA VAL A 751 46.63 25.24 18.25
C VAL A 751 47.69 25.94 19.10
N GLN A 752 48.95 25.52 18.97
CA GLN A 752 50.07 26.10 19.71
C GLN A 752 50.81 27.15 18.87
N ALA A 753 51.37 28.17 19.53
CA ALA A 753 52.28 29.11 18.88
C ALA A 753 53.59 28.42 18.52
N VAL A 754 54.02 28.54 17.27
CA VAL A 754 55.39 28.17 16.88
C VAL A 754 56.33 29.24 17.43
N VAL A 755 57.15 28.86 18.42
CA VAL A 755 58.23 29.71 18.94
C VAL A 755 59.46 29.48 18.07
N GLY A 756 59.83 30.49 17.28
CA GLY A 756 61.02 30.46 16.44
C GLY A 756 62.30 30.63 17.23
N THR A 757 63.42 30.51 16.52
CA THR A 757 64.80 30.62 17.02
C THR A 757 65.57 31.73 16.30
N GLY A 758 64.85 32.72 15.78
CA GLY A 758 65.40 33.84 15.03
C GLY A 758 66.41 34.68 15.83
N ASP A 759 67.29 35.35 15.10
CA ASP A 759 68.38 36.18 15.63
C ASP A 759 68.31 37.65 15.18
N GLY A 760 67.29 38.04 14.41
CA GLY A 760 67.08 39.40 13.91
C GLY A 760 67.10 39.50 12.38
N LEU A 761 67.33 40.70 11.87
CA LEU A 761 67.44 41.02 10.43
C LEU A 761 68.76 41.72 10.15
N ILE A 762 69.19 41.78 8.89
CA ILE A 762 70.31 42.63 8.48
C ILE A 762 69.77 43.99 8.07
N GLY A 763 70.06 45.02 8.87
CA GLY A 763 69.83 46.43 8.52
C GLY A 763 71.01 46.99 7.75
N SER A 764 70.79 47.34 6.48
CA SER A 764 71.73 48.07 5.63
C SER A 764 71.40 49.56 5.69
N TYR A 765 72.31 50.37 6.21
CA TYR A 765 72.13 51.80 6.41
C TYR A 765 72.89 52.61 5.36
N TYR A 766 72.27 53.69 4.90
CA TYR A 766 72.77 54.54 3.83
C TYR A 766 72.63 56.01 4.22
N ASN A 767 73.55 56.84 3.74
CA ASN A 767 73.31 58.29 3.68
C ASN A 767 72.59 58.62 2.37
N GLY A 768 71.58 59.48 2.48
CA GLY A 768 70.61 59.83 1.46
C GLY A 768 69.28 59.05 1.60
N MET A 769 68.20 59.63 1.09
CA MET A 769 66.83 59.11 1.25
C MET A 769 66.51 57.93 0.32
N ASN A 770 67.35 57.65 -0.68
CA ASN A 770 67.11 56.64 -1.71
C ASN A 770 68.29 55.66 -1.85
N PHE A 771 68.93 55.33 -0.73
CA PHE A 771 70.02 54.32 -0.65
C PHE A 771 71.29 54.73 -1.41
N GLU A 772 71.59 56.03 -1.46
CA GLU A 772 72.62 56.63 -2.31
C GLU A 772 74.02 56.19 -1.90
N THR A 773 74.35 56.25 -0.60
CA THR A 773 75.69 55.88 -0.12
C THR A 773 75.65 54.92 1.06
N ALA A 774 76.01 53.66 0.83
CA ALA A 774 76.08 52.65 1.89
C ALA A 774 77.08 53.05 3.00
N ARG A 775 76.73 52.76 4.25
CA ARG A 775 77.56 53.07 5.43
C ARG A 775 77.88 51.84 6.26
N LEU A 776 76.87 51.08 6.66
CA LEU A 776 77.07 49.89 7.48
C LEU A 776 75.97 48.86 7.25
N ASN A 777 76.33 47.61 7.51
CA ASN A 777 75.38 46.53 7.71
C ASN A 777 75.51 46.07 9.15
N ARG A 778 74.40 45.97 9.87
CA ARG A 778 74.39 45.37 11.20
C ARG A 778 73.19 44.46 11.37
N LYS A 779 73.27 43.60 12.38
CA LYS A 779 72.14 42.77 12.78
C LYS A 779 71.26 43.55 13.75
N ASP A 780 70.01 43.77 13.37
CA ASP A 780 69.00 44.42 14.18
C ASP A 780 68.02 43.38 14.72
N ALA A 781 67.87 43.31 16.04
CA ALA A 781 67.07 42.27 16.70
C ALA A 781 65.57 42.39 16.39
N THR A 782 65.07 43.61 16.21
CA THR A 782 63.68 43.94 15.82
C THR A 782 63.69 45.28 15.07
N ILE A 783 62.56 45.67 14.46
CA ILE A 783 62.35 47.03 13.94
C ILE A 783 61.45 47.77 14.93
N ASN A 784 62.07 48.41 15.92
CA ASN A 784 61.40 49.22 16.93
C ASN A 784 62.38 50.28 17.44
N PHE A 785 62.67 51.24 16.57
CA PHE A 785 63.68 52.27 16.78
C PHE A 785 63.04 53.64 17.00
N ALA A 786 63.56 54.36 18.00
CA ALA A 786 63.19 55.74 18.31
C ALA A 786 64.48 56.54 18.46
N TRP A 787 65.05 56.98 17.33
CA TRP A 787 66.31 57.71 17.32
C TRP A 787 66.12 59.20 17.69
N GLY A 788 64.91 59.73 17.51
CA GLY A 788 64.64 61.16 17.73
C GLY A 788 65.53 62.00 16.82
N ASN A 789 66.14 63.06 17.34
CA ASN A 789 67.05 63.91 16.56
C ASN A 789 68.48 63.32 16.43
N GLY A 790 68.68 62.04 16.75
CA GLY A 790 69.98 61.36 16.73
C GLY A 790 70.18 60.47 15.51
N ALA A 791 71.43 60.10 15.23
CA ALA A 791 71.75 59.15 14.15
C ALA A 791 71.64 57.68 14.62
N PRO A 792 71.29 56.74 13.73
CA PRO A 792 71.22 55.31 14.07
C PRO A 792 72.57 54.67 14.38
N ASP A 793 73.66 55.29 13.94
CA ASP A 793 75.06 54.94 14.21
C ASP A 793 75.96 56.16 13.94
N ALA A 794 77.16 56.20 14.52
CA ALA A 794 78.11 57.30 14.31
C ALA A 794 78.53 57.51 12.84
N ASN A 795 78.41 56.48 11.99
CA ASN A 795 78.76 56.54 10.57
C ASN A 795 77.58 56.92 9.65
N VAL A 796 76.38 57.12 10.20
CA VAL A 796 75.17 57.49 9.44
C VAL A 796 74.77 58.90 9.83
N ASN A 797 74.20 59.66 8.90
CA ASN A 797 73.71 61.00 9.22
C ASN A 797 72.52 60.95 10.20
N ALA A 798 72.34 62.02 10.98
CA ALA A 798 71.14 62.19 11.80
C ALA A 798 69.89 62.44 10.93
N ASP A 799 70.05 63.22 9.87
CA ASP A 799 69.02 63.54 8.88
C ASP A 799 69.45 63.05 7.49
N GLY A 800 68.49 62.80 6.59
CA GLY A 800 68.77 62.41 5.22
C GLY A 800 69.47 61.05 5.13
N PHE A 801 68.89 60.02 5.72
CA PHE A 801 69.41 58.65 5.70
C PHE A 801 68.33 57.64 5.32
N SER A 802 68.71 56.44 4.93
CA SER A 802 67.77 55.36 4.65
C SER A 802 68.26 54.02 5.17
N VAL A 803 67.33 53.12 5.43
CA VAL A 803 67.60 51.77 5.96
C VAL A 803 66.83 50.74 5.15
N ARG A 804 67.50 49.63 4.83
CA ARG A 804 66.86 48.44 4.27
C ARG A 804 67.13 47.26 5.19
N TRP A 805 66.10 46.74 5.84
CA TRP A 805 66.16 45.50 6.59
C TRP A 805 65.83 44.31 5.69
N THR A 806 66.73 43.32 5.62
CA THR A 806 66.53 42.07 4.88
C THR A 806 66.74 40.84 5.77
N GLY A 807 66.03 39.76 5.45
CA GLY A 807 66.11 38.50 6.18
C GLY A 807 64.91 37.61 5.87
N GLN A 808 64.48 36.82 6.84
CA GLN A 808 63.24 36.06 6.77
C GLN A 808 62.40 36.26 8.02
N ILE A 809 61.09 36.13 7.88
CA ILE A 809 60.12 36.16 8.97
C ILE A 809 59.43 34.79 9.11
N GLN A 810 59.21 34.34 10.33
CA GLN A 810 58.47 33.11 10.65
C GLN A 810 57.22 33.45 11.46
N PRO A 811 56.00 33.18 10.97
CA PRO A 811 54.77 33.44 11.71
C PRO A 811 54.56 32.40 12.82
N LYS A 812 54.02 32.84 13.97
CA LYS A 812 53.71 31.98 15.13
C LYS A 812 52.54 31.03 14.86
N TYR A 813 51.57 31.50 14.09
CA TYR A 813 50.33 30.81 13.73
C TYR A 813 50.10 30.90 12.22
N SER A 814 49.31 30.01 11.63
CA SER A 814 48.89 30.17 10.23
C SER A 814 47.64 31.03 10.17
N GLY A 815 47.55 31.92 9.20
CA GLY A 815 46.39 32.78 8.98
C GLY A 815 46.76 34.11 8.33
N VAL A 816 45.79 35.03 8.29
CA VAL A 816 46.01 36.40 7.81
C VAL A 816 46.70 37.21 8.89
N TYR A 817 47.86 37.76 8.56
CA TYR A 817 48.60 38.70 9.39
C TYR A 817 48.35 40.12 8.89
N THR A 818 48.11 41.03 9.82
CA THR A 818 48.15 42.48 9.57
C THR A 818 49.48 43.02 10.10
N PHE A 819 50.28 43.59 9.22
CA PHE A 819 51.50 44.32 9.56
C PHE A 819 51.18 45.80 9.73
N HIS A 820 51.68 46.41 10.80
CA HIS A 820 51.50 47.82 11.13
C HIS A 820 52.87 48.48 11.13
N ALA A 821 53.17 49.28 10.10
CA ALA A 821 54.41 50.02 9.96
C ALA A 821 54.19 51.49 10.32
N ASN A 822 54.81 51.94 11.41
CA ASN A 822 54.81 53.33 11.83
C ASN A 822 56.23 53.88 11.72
N SER A 823 56.43 54.92 10.93
CA SER A 823 57.74 55.54 10.79
C SER A 823 57.64 57.01 10.39
N ASP A 824 58.64 57.81 10.77
CA ASP A 824 58.81 59.18 10.29
C ASP A 824 59.33 59.15 8.85
N ASN A 825 58.59 59.72 7.91
CA ASN A 825 58.78 59.60 6.46
C ASN A 825 58.65 58.16 5.92
N GLY A 826 59.40 57.79 4.88
CA GLY A 826 59.03 56.70 4.00
C GLY A 826 59.12 55.31 4.61
N ARG A 827 58.18 54.44 4.22
CA ARG A 827 58.19 53.00 4.51
C ARG A 827 57.69 52.17 3.33
N ARG A 828 58.36 51.04 3.07
CA ARG A 828 57.86 49.99 2.17
C ARG A 828 58.13 48.61 2.76
N LEU A 829 57.19 47.68 2.63
CA LEU A 829 57.31 46.33 3.19
C LEU A 829 56.97 45.28 2.15
N TRP A 830 57.90 44.32 1.97
CA TRP A 830 57.72 43.14 1.15
C TRP A 830 57.82 41.88 2.02
N ILE A 831 56.89 40.96 1.81
CA ILE A 831 56.92 39.62 2.37
C ILE A 831 56.85 38.63 1.21
N ASN A 832 57.82 37.71 1.13
CA ASN A 832 58.00 36.76 0.04
C ASN A 832 57.98 37.42 -1.36
N GLY A 833 58.60 38.59 -1.48
CA GLY A 833 58.62 39.39 -2.72
C GLY A 833 57.35 40.19 -3.02
N GLN A 834 56.26 40.00 -2.26
CA GLN A 834 55.02 40.76 -2.43
C GLN A 834 55.06 42.08 -1.65
N LEU A 835 54.91 43.22 -2.33
CA LEU A 835 54.80 44.55 -1.73
C LEU A 835 53.44 44.72 -1.05
N ILE A 836 53.41 44.75 0.28
CA ILE A 836 52.17 44.86 1.08
C ILE A 836 51.95 46.24 1.71
N ILE A 837 53.01 47.05 1.79
CA ILE A 837 52.94 48.48 2.17
C ILE A 837 53.84 49.24 1.21
N ASP A 838 53.28 50.22 0.49
CA ASP A 838 54.02 51.07 -0.46
C ASP A 838 53.79 52.56 -0.18
N LYS A 839 54.60 53.14 0.69
CA LYS A 839 54.45 54.52 1.19
C LYS A 839 55.81 55.21 1.31
N TRP A 840 56.43 55.53 0.18
CA TRP A 840 57.69 56.29 0.11
C TRP A 840 57.41 57.81 0.11
N LEU A 841 56.84 58.31 1.20
CA LEU A 841 56.38 59.69 1.35
C LEU A 841 57.22 60.43 2.39
N ASP A 842 57.46 61.72 2.15
CA ASP A 842 58.05 62.65 3.11
C ASP A 842 56.96 63.21 4.02
N ASP A 843 56.45 62.36 4.91
CA ASP A 843 55.37 62.65 5.86
C ASP A 843 55.79 62.37 7.31
N TRP A 844 55.01 62.82 8.27
CA TRP A 844 55.30 62.59 9.68
C TRP A 844 55.08 61.13 10.09
N SER A 845 55.47 60.80 11.32
CA SER A 845 55.21 59.53 12.03
C SER A 845 53.76 59.04 11.90
N THR A 846 53.49 58.31 10.82
CA THR A 846 52.16 57.86 10.40
C THR A 846 52.17 56.34 10.26
N GLU A 847 51.08 55.70 10.70
CA GLU A 847 50.90 54.25 10.57
C GLU A 847 50.24 53.88 9.25
N TYR A 848 50.82 52.89 8.58
CA TYR A 848 50.20 52.21 7.46
C TYR A 848 50.17 50.71 7.68
N THR A 849 49.10 50.06 7.21
CA THR A 849 48.89 48.63 7.40
C THR A 849 48.87 47.87 6.08
N GLY A 850 49.37 46.64 6.10
CA GLY A 850 49.27 45.70 4.98
C GLY A 850 48.94 44.29 5.49
N THR A 851 48.17 43.52 4.72
CA THR A 851 47.76 42.16 5.11
C THR A 851 48.33 41.09 4.20
N ILE A 852 48.74 39.95 4.75
CA ILE A 852 49.17 38.77 3.99
C ILE A 852 48.86 37.47 4.74
N THR A 853 48.51 36.42 4.02
CA THR A 853 48.30 35.08 4.58
C THR A 853 49.64 34.35 4.71
N LEU A 854 49.95 33.86 5.92
CA LEU A 854 51.20 33.16 6.23
C LEU A 854 50.91 31.82 6.91
N THR A 855 51.82 30.87 6.79
CA THR A 855 51.75 29.52 7.39
C THR A 855 52.70 29.43 8.59
N ALA A 856 52.18 29.01 9.75
CA ALA A 856 52.95 28.84 10.99
C ALA A 856 54.25 28.10 10.74
N GLY A 857 55.35 28.61 11.28
CA GLY A 857 56.66 27.95 11.17
C GLY A 857 57.33 28.01 9.80
N GLN A 858 56.63 28.39 8.72
CA GLN A 858 57.25 28.63 7.42
C GLN A 858 58.00 29.96 7.43
N LYS A 859 59.24 29.97 6.94
CA LYS A 859 60.01 31.20 6.78
C LYS A 859 59.68 31.85 5.44
N TYR A 860 59.49 33.17 5.44
CA TYR A 860 59.23 33.97 4.26
C TYR A 860 60.28 35.05 4.12
N ASP A 861 60.72 35.31 2.90
CA ASP A 861 61.68 36.40 2.66
C ASP A 861 61.07 37.73 3.10
N PHE A 862 61.85 38.50 3.84
CA PHE A 862 61.42 39.75 4.46
C PHE A 862 62.29 40.88 3.93
N LYS A 863 61.64 41.96 3.48
CA LYS A 863 62.33 43.23 3.20
C LYS A 863 61.49 44.40 3.69
N MET A 864 62.04 45.24 4.55
CA MET A 864 61.46 46.54 4.88
C MET A 864 62.45 47.65 4.52
N GLU A 865 61.93 48.72 3.94
CA GLU A 865 62.69 49.90 3.57
C GLU A 865 62.13 51.12 4.30
N TYR A 866 63.02 52.00 4.72
CA TYR A 866 62.74 53.21 5.48
C TYR A 866 63.63 54.36 4.99
N PHE A 867 63.15 55.60 5.00
CA PHE A 867 64.02 56.77 4.91
C PHE A 867 63.61 57.83 5.92
N GLU A 868 64.58 58.65 6.28
CA GLU A 868 64.41 59.89 7.02
C GLU A 868 64.95 61.07 6.22
N ASN A 869 64.20 62.18 6.20
CA ASN A 869 64.58 63.42 5.55
C ASN A 869 65.16 64.44 6.53
N TYR A 870 64.38 64.90 7.51
CA TYR A 870 64.78 65.87 8.53
C TYR A 870 63.91 65.80 9.79
N GLY A 871 64.53 65.91 10.96
CA GLY A 871 63.83 66.01 12.23
C GLY A 871 63.94 64.76 13.11
N GLY A 872 62.80 64.18 13.49
CA GLY A 872 62.71 63.18 14.54
C GLY A 872 62.61 61.75 14.02
N ALA A 873 63.73 61.08 13.79
CA ALA A 873 63.76 59.76 13.17
C ALA A 873 63.21 58.62 14.05
N GLY A 874 62.36 57.76 13.47
CA GLY A 874 61.81 56.57 14.12
C GLY A 874 61.17 55.57 13.15
N ALA A 875 61.29 54.28 13.45
CA ALA A 875 60.70 53.20 12.66
C ALA A 875 60.29 52.01 13.54
N LYS A 876 59.01 51.62 13.48
CA LYS A 876 58.41 50.55 14.26
C LYS A 876 57.57 49.63 13.36
N LEU A 877 57.80 48.33 13.47
CA LEU A 877 57.02 47.31 12.78
C LEU A 877 56.38 46.34 13.78
N GLU A 878 55.05 46.27 13.73
CA GLU A 878 54.23 45.39 14.54
C GLU A 878 53.40 44.45 13.67
N TRP A 879 52.95 43.34 14.23
CA TRP A 879 52.04 42.41 13.57
C TRP A 879 50.89 41.99 14.48
N SER A 880 49.77 41.57 13.90
CA SER A 880 48.63 40.98 14.61
C SER A 880 47.93 39.94 13.73
N SER A 881 47.23 38.99 14.34
CA SER A 881 46.38 38.02 13.62
C SER A 881 45.14 37.69 14.46
N ALA A 882 44.23 36.86 13.94
CA ALA A 882 43.09 36.40 14.72
C ALA A 882 43.47 35.61 15.99
N LEU A 883 44.68 35.04 16.03
CA LEU A 883 45.19 34.22 17.14
C LEU A 883 46.25 34.90 17.99
N GLN A 884 46.65 36.13 17.65
CA GLN A 884 47.64 36.89 18.42
C GLN A 884 47.29 38.37 18.49
N ALA A 885 47.40 38.94 19.69
CA ALA A 885 47.31 40.38 19.88
C ALA A 885 48.43 41.12 19.13
N ARG A 886 48.21 42.41 18.86
CA ARG A 886 49.21 43.28 18.25
C ARG A 886 50.46 43.37 19.12
N GLU A 887 51.62 43.09 18.53
CA GLU A 887 52.92 43.16 19.19
C GLU A 887 54.02 43.55 18.19
N VAL A 888 55.15 44.06 18.69
CA VAL A 888 56.40 44.17 17.91
C VAL A 888 56.83 42.77 17.51
N ILE A 889 57.23 42.59 16.26
CA ILE A 889 57.65 41.27 15.77
C ILE A 889 58.89 40.84 16.57
N PRO A 890 58.81 39.74 17.34
CA PRO A 890 59.89 39.36 18.25
C PRO A 890 61.10 38.85 17.47
N THR A 891 62.31 39.07 18.02
CA THR A 891 63.58 38.61 17.43
C THR A 891 63.55 37.12 17.11
N SER A 892 62.91 36.32 17.97
CA SER A 892 62.78 34.87 17.79
C SER A 892 62.05 34.50 16.49
N GLN A 893 61.35 35.42 15.83
CA GLN A 893 60.62 35.20 14.58
C GLN A 893 61.27 35.88 13.38
N LEU A 894 62.44 36.50 13.54
CA LEU A 894 63.19 37.17 12.49
C LEU A 894 64.55 36.48 12.30
N TYR A 895 64.89 36.14 11.07
CA TYR A 895 66.10 35.39 10.74
C TYR A 895 66.99 36.20 9.80
N SER A 896 68.26 36.38 10.18
CA SER A 896 69.24 36.97 9.28
C SER A 896 69.57 36.00 8.12
N PRO A 897 69.88 36.49 6.90
CA PRO A 897 70.24 35.62 5.77
C PRO A 897 71.45 34.72 6.10
N ALA A 898 71.39 33.46 5.66
CA ALA A 898 72.51 32.53 5.82
C ALA A 898 73.71 32.97 4.95
N VAL A 899 74.92 32.91 5.52
CA VAL A 899 76.15 33.19 4.79
C VAL A 899 76.48 31.98 3.91
N THR A 900 76.18 32.03 2.61
CA THR A 900 76.44 30.92 1.68
C THR A 900 77.86 30.99 1.10
N ASN A 901 78.75 30.11 1.54
CA ASN A 901 79.87 29.64 0.72
C ASN A 901 79.38 28.43 -0.11
N VAL A 902 79.61 28.41 -1.42
CA VAL A 902 78.96 27.52 -2.41
C VAL A 902 79.94 26.46 -2.96
N ASP A 903 79.49 25.21 -3.18
CA ASP A 903 80.03 24.23 -4.17
C ASP A 903 78.99 23.09 -4.50
N PRO A 904 78.86 22.52 -5.74
CA PRO A 904 77.69 21.75 -6.20
C PRO A 904 77.89 20.24 -6.58
N GLN A 905 76.73 19.53 -6.66
CA GLN A 905 76.31 18.36 -7.49
C GLN A 905 76.07 16.96 -6.85
N THR A 906 74.85 16.42 -7.12
CA THR A 906 74.55 14.99 -7.45
C THR A 906 73.33 14.92 -8.40
N PRO A 907 73.30 14.03 -9.41
CA PRO A 907 72.20 13.93 -10.37
C PRO A 907 70.99 13.14 -9.82
N THR A 908 69.78 13.55 -10.20
CA THR A 908 68.48 12.98 -9.79
C THR A 908 67.92 12.02 -10.85
N ASN A 909 67.40 10.86 -10.42
CA ASN A 909 66.70 9.85 -11.25
C ASN A 909 65.50 10.46 -12.00
N LEU A 910 65.32 10.13 -13.28
CA LEU A 910 64.12 10.53 -14.05
C LEU A 910 63.04 9.45 -13.93
N ALA A 911 61.76 9.84 -14.09
CA ALA A 911 60.64 8.89 -14.02
C ALA A 911 60.37 8.26 -15.39
N PRO A 912 59.88 7.00 -15.44
CA PRO A 912 59.52 6.35 -16.70
C PRO A 912 58.33 7.03 -17.39
N THR A 913 58.08 6.69 -18.65
CA THR A 913 56.88 7.06 -19.41
C THR A 913 55.93 5.87 -19.53
N VAL A 914 54.61 6.12 -19.56
CA VAL A 914 53.60 5.06 -19.75
C VAL A 914 52.39 5.58 -20.52
N SER A 915 51.88 4.78 -21.47
CA SER A 915 50.65 5.03 -22.21
C SER A 915 49.81 3.75 -22.36
N VAL A 916 48.48 3.87 -22.34
CA VAL A 916 47.57 2.76 -22.66
C VAL A 916 47.39 2.70 -24.17
N THR A 917 47.65 1.55 -24.79
CA THR A 917 47.51 1.34 -26.24
C THR A 917 46.18 0.69 -26.62
N SER A 918 45.60 -0.11 -25.72
CA SER A 918 44.23 -0.62 -25.79
C SER A 918 43.72 -0.89 -24.38
N PRO A 919 42.44 -0.63 -24.06
CA PRO A 919 41.44 0.01 -24.90
C PRO A 919 41.70 1.52 -25.09
N SER A 920 41.13 2.11 -26.15
CA SER A 920 41.17 3.56 -26.34
C SER A 920 40.31 4.29 -25.30
N ASN A 921 40.63 5.55 -24.99
CA ASN A 921 39.82 6.35 -24.09
C ASN A 921 38.41 6.56 -24.66
N GLY A 922 37.38 6.18 -23.90
CA GLY A 922 35.97 6.17 -24.31
C GLY A 922 35.49 4.86 -24.96
N ALA A 923 36.33 3.82 -25.05
CA ALA A 923 35.92 2.55 -25.65
C ALA A 923 34.71 1.92 -24.95
N SER A 924 33.83 1.30 -25.72
CA SER A 924 32.61 0.68 -25.21
C SER A 924 32.61 -0.85 -25.42
N PHE A 925 32.15 -1.60 -24.42
CA PHE A 925 32.10 -3.06 -24.40
C PHE A 925 30.73 -3.57 -23.96
N ASN A 926 30.40 -4.83 -24.24
CA ASN A 926 29.09 -5.40 -23.88
C ASN A 926 29.22 -6.29 -22.63
N ALA A 927 28.34 -6.09 -21.64
CA ALA A 927 28.33 -6.90 -20.41
C ALA A 927 27.84 -8.34 -20.69
N ALA A 928 28.42 -9.39 -20.09
CA ALA A 928 29.67 -9.39 -19.34
C ALA A 928 30.87 -9.26 -20.29
N ALA A 929 31.73 -8.25 -20.09
CA ALA A 929 32.83 -7.95 -20.99
C ALA A 929 34.13 -8.62 -20.56
N THR A 930 34.95 -8.99 -21.55
CA THR A 930 36.37 -9.30 -21.37
C THR A 930 37.18 -8.22 -22.07
N ILE A 931 37.91 -7.42 -21.30
CA ILE A 931 38.66 -6.24 -21.76
C ILE A 931 40.15 -6.58 -21.76
N ASN A 932 40.77 -6.56 -22.95
CA ASN A 932 42.22 -6.70 -23.10
C ASN A 932 42.89 -5.33 -22.98
N ILE A 933 43.68 -5.16 -21.93
CA ILE A 933 44.42 -3.93 -21.62
C ILE A 933 45.87 -4.13 -22.03
N THR A 934 46.40 -3.27 -22.89
CA THR A 934 47.79 -3.25 -23.32
C THR A 934 48.39 -1.88 -23.10
N ALA A 935 49.66 -1.81 -22.72
CA ALA A 935 50.36 -0.55 -22.43
C ALA A 935 51.78 -0.54 -23.01
N ASN A 936 52.23 0.66 -23.39
CA ASN A 936 53.64 0.94 -23.70
C ASN A 936 54.26 1.68 -22.52
N ALA A 937 55.43 1.23 -22.07
CA ALA A 937 56.23 1.93 -21.07
C ALA A 937 57.70 1.95 -21.48
N ALA A 938 58.39 3.06 -21.23
CA ALA A 938 59.80 3.22 -21.54
C ALA A 938 60.45 4.17 -20.52
N ASP A 939 61.71 3.92 -20.18
CA ASP A 939 62.46 4.75 -19.24
C ASP A 939 63.69 5.37 -19.92
N ALA A 940 64.01 6.63 -19.56
CA ALA A 940 64.99 7.44 -20.29
C ALA A 940 66.42 7.29 -19.76
N ASP A 941 66.58 6.99 -18.47
CA ASP A 941 67.86 6.81 -17.77
C ASP A 941 68.01 5.42 -17.12
N GLY A 942 67.17 4.46 -17.51
CA GLY A 942 67.11 3.12 -16.95
C GLY A 942 66.19 2.16 -17.73
N SER A 943 65.56 1.23 -17.01
CA SER A 943 64.65 0.21 -17.55
C SER A 943 63.37 0.10 -16.75
N VAL A 944 62.25 -0.27 -17.39
CA VAL A 944 60.97 -0.44 -16.70
C VAL A 944 60.93 -1.80 -15.98
N ALA A 945 60.85 -1.77 -14.66
CA ALA A 945 60.79 -2.96 -13.81
C ALA A 945 59.43 -3.68 -13.88
N LYS A 946 58.31 -2.93 -13.97
CA LYS A 946 56.96 -3.49 -14.15
C LYS A 946 55.91 -2.45 -14.56
N VAL A 947 54.81 -2.92 -15.14
CA VAL A 947 53.57 -2.18 -15.36
C VAL A 947 52.42 -2.82 -14.59
N GLU A 948 51.73 -2.04 -13.78
CA GLU A 948 50.58 -2.45 -12.98
C GLU A 948 49.29 -1.86 -13.55
N PHE A 949 48.21 -2.65 -13.57
CA PHE A 949 46.90 -2.28 -14.10
C PHE A 949 45.89 -2.18 -12.94
N TYR A 950 45.13 -1.09 -12.89
CA TYR A 950 44.16 -0.80 -11.83
C TYR A 950 42.78 -0.45 -12.40
N ASN A 951 41.72 -0.80 -11.67
CA ASN A 951 40.37 -0.23 -11.82
C ASN A 951 40.11 0.68 -10.61
N GLY A 952 40.11 2.00 -10.82
CA GLY A 952 40.16 2.96 -9.72
C GLY A 952 41.41 2.74 -8.85
N ALA A 953 41.22 2.52 -7.55
CA ALA A 953 42.31 2.20 -6.61
C ALA A 953 42.64 0.70 -6.54
N THR A 954 41.82 -0.18 -7.11
CA THR A 954 41.98 -1.64 -6.99
C THR A 954 42.92 -2.15 -8.07
N LYS A 955 44.03 -2.78 -7.69
CA LYS A 955 44.92 -3.45 -8.64
C LYS A 955 44.21 -4.68 -9.24
N ILE A 956 44.06 -4.70 -10.56
CA ILE A 956 43.47 -5.82 -11.29
C ILE A 956 44.54 -6.76 -11.84
N GLY A 957 45.75 -6.26 -12.16
CA GLY A 957 46.86 -7.11 -12.62
C GLY A 957 48.21 -6.40 -12.66
N GLU A 958 49.25 -7.12 -13.04
CA GLU A 958 50.58 -6.58 -13.37
C GLU A 958 51.26 -7.43 -14.44
N ASP A 959 52.20 -6.80 -15.15
CA ASP A 959 53.09 -7.46 -16.10
C ASP A 959 54.50 -6.86 -15.96
N ALA A 960 55.51 -7.73 -15.83
CA ALA A 960 56.90 -7.32 -15.64
C ALA A 960 57.72 -7.36 -16.95
N SER A 961 57.14 -7.82 -18.06
CA SER A 961 57.84 -7.97 -19.34
C SER A 961 57.05 -7.37 -20.50
N ALA A 962 57.70 -6.56 -21.34
CA ALA A 962 57.08 -6.05 -22.55
C ALA A 962 56.83 -7.18 -23.57
N PRO A 963 55.69 -7.21 -24.28
CA PRO A 963 54.62 -6.21 -24.30
C PRO A 963 53.67 -6.33 -23.09
N TYR A 964 53.54 -5.23 -22.33
CA TYR A 964 52.76 -5.21 -21.09
C TYR A 964 51.26 -5.36 -21.36
N ALA A 965 50.66 -6.44 -20.89
CA ALA A 965 49.25 -6.74 -21.14
C ALA A 965 48.54 -7.39 -19.95
N TYR A 966 47.23 -7.13 -19.82
CA TYR A 966 46.36 -7.79 -18.84
C TYR A 966 44.94 -7.95 -19.38
N THR A 967 44.34 -9.13 -19.17
CA THR A 967 42.96 -9.43 -19.59
C THR A 967 42.02 -9.39 -18.39
N TRP A 968 41.12 -8.40 -18.36
CA TRP A 968 40.12 -8.23 -17.32
C TRP A 968 38.78 -8.85 -17.73
N SER A 969 38.37 -9.95 -17.09
CA SER A 969 37.20 -10.76 -17.48
C SER A 969 35.98 -10.50 -16.59
N ASN A 970 34.78 -10.83 -17.10
CA ASN A 970 33.50 -10.74 -16.39
C ASN A 970 33.17 -9.33 -15.88
N VAL A 971 33.54 -8.30 -16.65
CA VAL A 971 33.28 -6.90 -16.29
C VAL A 971 31.78 -6.62 -16.48
N ALA A 972 31.12 -6.22 -15.40
CA ALA A 972 29.70 -5.88 -15.37
C ALA A 972 29.40 -4.58 -16.13
N ALA A 973 28.13 -4.25 -16.33
CA ALA A 973 27.76 -2.97 -16.93
C ALA A 973 28.15 -1.81 -15.98
N GLY A 974 28.76 -0.78 -16.52
CA GLY A 974 29.28 0.35 -15.75
C GLY A 974 30.36 1.13 -16.49
N THR A 975 30.70 2.31 -15.98
CA THR A 975 31.83 3.10 -16.46
C THR A 975 33.03 2.85 -15.56
N TYR A 976 34.17 2.49 -16.15
CA TYR A 976 35.38 2.11 -15.43
C TYR A 976 36.57 2.98 -15.85
N THR A 977 37.42 3.34 -14.89
CA THR A 977 38.68 4.03 -15.14
C THR A 977 39.83 3.06 -14.95
N ILE A 978 40.47 2.71 -16.07
CA ILE A 978 41.63 1.83 -16.11
C ILE A 978 42.88 2.70 -15.97
N THR A 979 43.64 2.50 -14.90
CA THR A 979 44.92 3.19 -14.66
C THR A 979 46.07 2.23 -14.89
N THR A 980 47.06 2.63 -15.69
CA THR A 980 48.31 1.89 -15.85
C THR A 980 49.46 2.66 -15.21
N LYS A 981 50.26 1.95 -14.41
CA LYS A 981 51.39 2.52 -13.66
C LYS A 981 52.67 1.78 -14.01
N ALA A 982 53.65 2.50 -14.56
CA ALA A 982 55.01 1.97 -14.78
C ALA A 982 55.93 2.34 -13.62
N THR A 983 56.83 1.42 -13.25
CA THR A 983 57.89 1.63 -12.25
C THR A 983 59.23 1.29 -12.90
N ASP A 984 60.26 2.14 -12.76
CA ASP A 984 61.61 1.90 -13.27
C ASP A 984 62.47 1.03 -12.34
N ASP A 985 63.71 0.75 -12.73
CA ASP A 985 64.69 -0.04 -11.98
C ASP A 985 65.25 0.66 -10.72
N LYS A 986 64.95 1.95 -10.54
CA LYS A 986 65.42 2.79 -9.42
C LYS A 986 64.27 3.30 -8.53
N GLY A 987 63.04 2.86 -8.81
CA GLY A 987 61.84 3.11 -8.02
C GLY A 987 61.02 4.36 -8.38
N ALA A 988 61.37 5.12 -9.43
CA ALA A 988 60.49 6.19 -9.90
C ALA A 988 59.32 5.62 -10.71
N VAL A 989 58.19 6.35 -10.69
CA VAL A 989 56.91 5.87 -11.20
C VAL A 989 56.24 6.91 -12.07
N ALA A 990 55.50 6.45 -13.06
CA ALA A 990 54.55 7.26 -13.83
C ALA A 990 53.24 6.50 -14.02
N SER A 991 52.14 7.23 -14.24
CA SER A 991 50.82 6.63 -14.45
C SER A 991 50.01 7.39 -15.48
N THR A 992 49.14 6.67 -16.18
CA THR A 992 48.13 7.23 -17.09
C THR A 992 46.80 6.50 -16.89
N SER A 993 45.70 7.07 -17.38
CA SER A 993 44.39 6.43 -17.29
C SER A 993 43.54 6.61 -18.55
N VAL A 994 42.67 5.64 -18.79
CA VAL A 994 41.62 5.69 -19.82
C VAL A 994 40.29 5.31 -19.19
N THR A 995 39.21 5.90 -19.69
CA THR A 995 37.84 5.53 -19.27
C THR A 995 37.22 4.61 -20.32
N VAL A 996 36.51 3.57 -19.88
CA VAL A 996 35.74 2.67 -20.75
C VAL A 996 34.34 2.47 -20.21
N THR A 997 33.38 2.22 -21.10
CA THR A 997 31.98 1.99 -20.71
C THR A 997 31.55 0.58 -21.11
N VAL A 998 31.10 -0.21 -20.15
CA VAL A 998 30.48 -1.51 -20.43
C VAL A 998 28.96 -1.31 -20.42
N VAL A 999 28.31 -1.56 -21.54
CA VAL A 999 26.86 -1.40 -21.76
C VAL A 999 26.16 -2.76 -21.86
N ILE A 1000 24.85 -2.77 -21.59
CA ILE A 1000 24.00 -3.95 -21.82
C ILE A 1000 23.46 -3.87 -23.25
N VAL A 1001 23.54 -4.96 -24.02
CA VAL A 1001 22.99 -5.02 -25.38
C VAL A 1001 21.51 -5.38 -25.33
N ALA A 1002 20.67 -4.58 -25.99
CA ALA A 1002 19.27 -4.91 -26.22
C ALA A 1002 19.15 -6.02 -27.28
N VAL A 1003 18.34 -7.05 -27.01
CA VAL A 1003 18.04 -8.13 -27.97
C VAL A 1003 16.72 -7.80 -28.68
N ASP A 1004 16.71 -7.83 -30.02
CA ASP A 1004 15.49 -7.70 -30.82
C ASP A 1004 14.65 -9.00 -30.76
N GLN A 1005 13.60 -8.97 -29.95
CA GLN A 1005 12.66 -10.08 -29.73
C GLN A 1005 11.65 -10.27 -30.88
N CYS A 1006 11.68 -9.38 -31.88
CA CYS A 1006 10.85 -9.44 -33.08
C CYS A 1006 11.62 -9.93 -34.32
N SER A 1007 12.86 -10.42 -34.14
CA SER A 1007 13.59 -11.10 -35.21
C SER A 1007 12.76 -12.25 -35.78
N GLY A 1008 12.50 -12.21 -37.09
CA GLY A 1008 11.68 -13.19 -37.81
C GLY A 1008 10.16 -12.96 -37.79
N VAL A 1009 9.64 -11.91 -37.12
CA VAL A 1009 8.22 -11.54 -37.16
C VAL A 1009 7.97 -10.43 -38.18
N ALA A 1010 7.06 -10.67 -39.13
CA ALA A 1010 6.75 -9.72 -40.18
C ALA A 1010 5.98 -8.49 -39.64
N GLN A 1011 6.24 -7.30 -40.21
CA GLN A 1011 5.47 -6.08 -39.91
C GLN A 1011 3.99 -6.32 -40.28
N TYR A 1012 3.06 -5.83 -39.45
CA TYR A 1012 1.63 -5.89 -39.75
C TYR A 1012 1.34 -5.19 -41.08
N VAL A 1013 0.60 -5.87 -41.94
CA VAL A 1013 0.08 -5.37 -43.21
C VAL A 1013 -1.43 -5.54 -43.17
N GLU A 1014 -2.16 -4.46 -43.41
CA GLU A 1014 -3.61 -4.49 -43.51
C GLU A 1014 -4.05 -5.51 -44.58
N ASN A 1015 -5.02 -6.37 -44.26
CA ASN A 1015 -5.44 -7.50 -45.09
C ASN A 1015 -4.34 -8.55 -45.42
N GLY A 1016 -3.36 -8.73 -44.53
CA GLY A 1016 -2.21 -9.63 -44.73
C GLY A 1016 -2.48 -11.15 -44.64
N GLY A 1017 -3.74 -11.61 -44.52
CA GLY A 1017 -4.05 -13.05 -44.55
C GLY A 1017 -3.84 -13.81 -43.23
N TYR A 1018 -3.88 -13.15 -42.07
CA TYR A 1018 -3.53 -13.75 -40.77
C TYR A 1018 -4.54 -14.83 -40.31
N ILE A 1019 -4.08 -16.04 -40.05
CA ILE A 1019 -4.87 -17.10 -39.40
C ILE A 1019 -4.54 -17.20 -37.90
N ALA A 1020 -5.30 -17.99 -37.13
CA ALA A 1020 -4.98 -18.27 -35.73
C ALA A 1020 -3.50 -18.64 -35.55
N ALA A 1021 -2.88 -18.14 -34.48
CA ALA A 1021 -1.45 -18.23 -34.17
C ALA A 1021 -0.48 -17.49 -35.14
N SER A 1022 -0.99 -16.79 -36.17
CA SER A 1022 -0.13 -15.94 -37.01
C SER A 1022 0.47 -14.81 -36.19
N LYS A 1023 1.76 -14.52 -36.41
CA LYS A 1023 2.51 -13.51 -35.66
C LYS A 1023 2.78 -12.29 -36.53
N ALA A 1024 2.53 -11.11 -35.97
CA ALA A 1024 2.82 -9.83 -36.62
C ALA A 1024 3.45 -8.86 -35.62
N LYS A 1025 4.30 -7.96 -36.09
CA LYS A 1025 4.81 -6.84 -35.28
C LYS A 1025 4.12 -5.55 -35.70
N ASN A 1026 3.71 -4.75 -34.73
CA ASN A 1026 3.13 -3.44 -34.97
C ASN A 1026 3.49 -2.49 -33.82
N ALA A 1027 3.74 -1.21 -34.11
CA ALA A 1027 4.11 -0.20 -33.11
C ALA A 1027 5.19 -0.65 -32.09
N GLY A 1028 6.22 -1.39 -32.55
CA GLY A 1028 7.34 -1.84 -31.71
C GLY A 1028 7.02 -3.01 -30.77
N ARG A 1029 5.91 -3.72 -30.98
CA ARG A 1029 5.46 -4.87 -30.18
C ARG A 1029 5.12 -6.07 -31.06
N LYS A 1030 5.14 -7.26 -30.48
CA LYS A 1030 4.86 -8.56 -31.11
C LYS A 1030 3.45 -9.01 -30.72
N TYR A 1031 2.68 -9.45 -31.70
CA TYR A 1031 1.30 -9.91 -31.49
C TYR A 1031 1.06 -11.26 -32.16
N GLU A 1032 0.08 -11.99 -31.67
CA GLU A 1032 -0.32 -13.30 -32.17
C GLU A 1032 -1.84 -13.39 -32.31
N CYS A 1033 -2.34 -13.78 -33.47
CA CYS A 1033 -3.78 -13.86 -33.74
C CYS A 1033 -4.44 -14.95 -32.87
N LYS A 1034 -5.58 -14.63 -32.24
CA LYS A 1034 -6.32 -15.55 -31.35
C LYS A 1034 -7.01 -16.68 -32.12
N GLU A 1035 -7.32 -17.77 -31.42
CA GLU A 1035 -8.07 -18.91 -31.96
C GLU A 1035 -9.57 -18.61 -32.11
N PHE A 1036 -10.29 -19.46 -32.85
CA PHE A 1036 -11.74 -19.35 -33.08
C PHE A 1036 -12.52 -19.21 -31.74
N PRO A 1037 -13.55 -18.34 -31.64
CA PRO A 1037 -14.26 -17.62 -32.70
C PRO A 1037 -13.58 -16.33 -33.21
N TYR A 1038 -12.45 -15.92 -32.63
CA TYR A 1038 -11.87 -14.59 -32.85
C TYR A 1038 -10.84 -14.52 -34.00
N SER A 1039 -10.42 -15.66 -34.54
CA SER A 1039 -9.45 -15.72 -35.65
C SER A 1039 -9.92 -14.98 -36.91
N GLY A 1040 -11.23 -14.80 -37.10
CA GLY A 1040 -11.81 -14.01 -38.19
C GLY A 1040 -11.62 -12.50 -38.04
N TRP A 1041 -11.23 -12.00 -36.86
CA TRP A 1041 -11.03 -10.58 -36.59
C TRP A 1041 -9.59 -10.12 -36.83
N CYS A 1042 -8.67 -11.08 -37.04
CA CYS A 1042 -7.31 -10.82 -37.48
C CYS A 1042 -7.19 -10.74 -39.01
N ASN A 1043 -8.20 -11.17 -39.78
CA ASN A 1043 -8.07 -11.44 -41.22
C ASN A 1043 -9.17 -10.82 -42.09
N GLY A 1044 -8.76 -10.18 -43.20
CA GLY A 1044 -9.50 -10.25 -44.46
C GLY A 1044 -10.58 -9.19 -44.73
N ALA A 1045 -10.74 -8.17 -43.89
CA ALA A 1045 -11.63 -7.05 -44.20
C ALA A 1045 -11.08 -5.71 -43.68
N ALA A 1046 -11.52 -4.60 -44.27
CA ALA A 1046 -11.14 -3.23 -43.84
C ALA A 1046 -11.52 -2.89 -42.37
N TRP A 1047 -12.29 -3.76 -41.72
CA TRP A 1047 -12.67 -3.66 -40.30
C TRP A 1047 -11.85 -4.58 -39.38
N ALA A 1048 -10.94 -5.41 -39.90
CA ALA A 1048 -10.08 -6.26 -39.10
C ALA A 1048 -9.17 -5.39 -38.21
N TYR A 1049 -9.08 -5.73 -36.92
CA TYR A 1049 -8.39 -4.86 -35.97
C TYR A 1049 -6.88 -4.96 -36.16
N ALA A 1050 -6.24 -3.81 -36.40
CA ALA A 1050 -4.78 -3.74 -36.44
C ALA A 1050 -4.22 -4.04 -35.03
N PRO A 1051 -3.26 -4.98 -34.89
CA PRO A 1051 -2.71 -5.36 -33.60
C PRO A 1051 -2.08 -4.15 -32.89
N GLY A 1052 -2.51 -3.83 -31.68
CA GLY A 1052 -2.02 -2.67 -30.92
C GLY A 1052 -2.66 -1.32 -31.23
N THR A 1053 -3.69 -1.25 -32.09
CA THR A 1053 -4.36 0.00 -32.48
C THR A 1053 -5.89 -0.08 -32.29
N GLY A 1054 -6.50 0.89 -31.61
CA GLY A 1054 -7.95 0.96 -31.38
C GLY A 1054 -8.40 0.33 -30.05
N ALA A 1055 -9.70 0.36 -29.72
CA ALA A 1055 -10.19 -0.13 -28.42
C ALA A 1055 -10.37 -1.66 -28.34
N TYR A 1056 -10.43 -2.34 -29.50
CA TYR A 1056 -10.86 -3.74 -29.61
C TYR A 1056 -9.81 -4.66 -30.25
N TRP A 1057 -8.58 -4.18 -30.47
CA TRP A 1057 -7.53 -5.04 -31.05
C TRP A 1057 -7.19 -6.24 -30.17
N THR A 1058 -7.37 -6.11 -28.85
CA THR A 1058 -7.18 -7.19 -27.88
C THR A 1058 -8.18 -8.31 -28.08
N ASP A 1059 -9.28 -8.11 -28.79
CA ASP A 1059 -10.23 -9.18 -29.09
C ASP A 1059 -9.73 -10.07 -30.22
N ALA A 1060 -8.96 -9.51 -31.17
CA ALA A 1060 -8.37 -10.24 -32.29
C ALA A 1060 -6.95 -10.77 -31.99
N TRP A 1061 -6.16 -10.10 -31.16
CA TRP A 1061 -4.74 -10.40 -30.97
C TRP A 1061 -4.35 -10.60 -29.49
N TYR A 1062 -3.47 -11.56 -29.24
CA TYR A 1062 -2.65 -11.63 -28.03
C TYR A 1062 -1.46 -10.68 -28.17
N ASP A 1063 -1.24 -9.80 -27.20
CA ASP A 1063 0.03 -9.09 -27.05
C ASP A 1063 1.08 -10.03 -26.48
N ARG A 1064 2.19 -10.19 -27.20
CA ARG A 1064 3.30 -11.08 -26.84
C ARG A 1064 4.54 -10.29 -26.40
N GLY A 1065 4.40 -9.00 -26.13
CA GLY A 1065 5.44 -8.15 -25.56
C GLY A 1065 6.11 -7.22 -26.56
N THR A 1066 7.05 -6.42 -26.08
CA THR A 1066 7.83 -5.46 -26.89
C THR A 1066 8.86 -6.16 -27.75
N CYS A 1067 9.19 -5.56 -28.91
CA CYS A 1067 10.30 -6.01 -29.75
C CYS A 1067 11.67 -5.79 -29.11
N THR A 1068 11.73 -5.03 -28.01
CA THR A 1068 12.95 -4.77 -27.24
C THR A 1068 12.69 -5.06 -25.76
N ALA A 1069 13.45 -5.99 -25.19
CA ALA A 1069 13.45 -6.27 -23.76
C ALA A 1069 14.88 -6.37 -23.23
N THR A 1070 15.14 -5.68 -22.12
CA THR A 1070 16.34 -5.80 -21.29
C THR A 1070 16.09 -6.86 -20.21
N THR A 1071 16.97 -7.84 -20.09
CA THR A 1071 16.92 -8.82 -19.00
C THR A 1071 17.40 -8.16 -17.71
N GLY A 1072 16.46 -7.85 -16.81
CA GLY A 1072 16.74 -7.48 -15.43
C GLY A 1072 15.87 -6.32 -14.94
N GLY A 1073 14.79 -6.63 -14.24
CA GLY A 1073 13.95 -5.67 -13.51
C GLY A 1073 12.50 -5.62 -14.01
N ALA A 1074 11.58 -6.08 -13.18
CA ALA A 1074 10.15 -6.10 -13.44
C ALA A 1074 9.52 -4.69 -13.52
N ASN A 1075 8.76 -4.48 -14.61
CA ASN A 1075 7.57 -3.64 -14.87
C ASN A 1075 7.43 -2.18 -14.38
N SER A 1076 6.92 -1.34 -15.30
CA SER A 1076 5.75 -0.49 -15.00
C SER A 1076 4.83 -0.38 -16.22
N ASN A 1077 3.52 -0.43 -15.95
CA ASN A 1077 2.34 -0.46 -16.85
C ASN A 1077 1.90 -1.84 -17.37
N THR A 1078 1.58 -2.73 -16.43
CA THR A 1078 0.62 -3.82 -16.63
C THR A 1078 -0.74 -3.40 -16.09
N SER A 1079 -1.80 -3.80 -16.80
CA SER A 1079 -3.12 -4.02 -16.18
C SER A 1079 -2.92 -4.80 -14.88
N GLU A 1080 -3.44 -4.27 -13.78
CA GLU A 1080 -3.36 -4.85 -12.45
C GLU A 1080 -3.80 -6.32 -12.50
N SER A 1081 -2.93 -7.25 -12.11
CA SER A 1081 -3.26 -8.67 -12.13
C SER A 1081 -2.81 -9.35 -10.84
N LEU A 1082 -3.79 -9.96 -10.16
CA LEU A 1082 -3.60 -10.94 -9.10
C LEU A 1082 -3.96 -12.32 -9.65
N SER A 1083 -3.02 -13.25 -9.55
CA SER A 1083 -3.14 -14.63 -9.97
C SER A 1083 -2.75 -15.58 -8.84
N ILE A 1084 -3.36 -16.75 -8.85
CA ILE A 1084 -3.16 -17.78 -7.84
C ILE A 1084 -2.99 -19.14 -8.53
N SER A 1085 -2.18 -20.03 -7.96
CA SER A 1085 -1.97 -21.37 -8.52
C SER A 1085 -1.35 -22.32 -7.49
N PRO A 1086 -1.73 -23.61 -7.45
CA PRO A 1086 -2.82 -24.22 -8.19
C PRO A 1086 -4.19 -23.81 -7.63
N ASN A 1087 -5.20 -23.74 -8.48
CA ASN A 1087 -6.59 -23.62 -8.04
C ASN A 1087 -7.43 -24.64 -8.84
N PRO A 1088 -7.94 -25.71 -8.22
CA PRO A 1088 -8.00 -25.96 -6.76
C PRO A 1088 -6.63 -26.27 -6.11
N VAL A 1089 -6.48 -25.93 -4.83
CA VAL A 1089 -5.27 -26.13 -4.02
C VAL A 1089 -5.44 -27.28 -3.03
N GLN A 1090 -4.39 -28.08 -2.82
CA GLN A 1090 -4.38 -29.17 -1.82
C GLN A 1090 -3.57 -28.83 -0.56
N GLY A 1091 -2.47 -28.09 -0.70
CA GLY A 1091 -1.54 -27.83 0.41
C GLY A 1091 -0.94 -26.44 0.38
N GLU A 1092 -0.49 -25.96 -0.78
CA GLU A 1092 0.19 -24.66 -0.90
C GLU A 1092 -0.37 -23.87 -2.08
N LEU A 1093 -0.82 -22.63 -1.84
CA LEU A 1093 -1.36 -21.73 -2.85
C LEU A 1093 -0.30 -20.67 -3.18
N ASN A 1094 0.22 -20.69 -4.41
CA ASN A 1094 1.12 -19.65 -4.89
C ASN A 1094 0.33 -18.43 -5.32
N ILE A 1095 0.87 -17.25 -5.05
CA ILE A 1095 0.25 -15.96 -5.28
C ILE A 1095 1.23 -15.13 -6.10
N SER A 1096 0.78 -14.70 -7.28
CA SER A 1096 1.54 -13.80 -8.12
C SER A 1096 0.72 -12.55 -8.38
N SER A 1097 1.31 -11.41 -8.02
CA SER A 1097 0.73 -10.09 -8.21
C SER A 1097 1.61 -9.22 -9.09
N SER A 1098 1.00 -8.33 -9.87
CA SER A 1098 1.70 -7.21 -10.51
C SER A 1098 2.25 -6.18 -9.51
N TYR A 1099 1.85 -6.25 -8.24
CA TYR A 1099 2.28 -5.38 -7.16
C TYR A 1099 3.26 -6.07 -6.21
N SER A 1100 4.13 -5.28 -5.58
CA SER A 1100 5.04 -5.77 -4.55
C SER A 1100 4.26 -6.34 -3.36
N LEU A 1101 4.60 -7.58 -2.96
CA LEU A 1101 4.06 -8.19 -1.75
C LEU A 1101 4.77 -7.70 -0.48
N SER A 1102 5.88 -6.97 -0.62
CA SER A 1102 6.62 -6.40 0.52
C SER A 1102 5.79 -5.32 1.22
N GLY A 1103 5.41 -5.59 2.48
CA GLY A 1103 4.54 -4.72 3.27
C GLY A 1103 3.05 -4.80 2.93
N ALA A 1104 2.65 -5.67 2.01
CA ALA A 1104 1.25 -5.96 1.71
C ALA A 1104 0.65 -6.91 2.77
N SER A 1105 -0.66 -6.83 3.01
CA SER A 1105 -1.40 -7.75 3.87
C SER A 1105 -2.22 -8.72 3.04
N LEU A 1106 -2.28 -9.98 3.48
CA LEU A 1106 -3.04 -11.03 2.84
C LEU A 1106 -4.02 -11.65 3.83
N MET A 1107 -5.26 -11.79 3.38
CA MET A 1107 -6.34 -12.37 4.16
C MET A 1107 -7.06 -13.45 3.35
N ILE A 1108 -7.54 -14.48 4.03
CA ILE A 1108 -8.45 -15.48 3.46
C ILE A 1108 -9.71 -15.48 4.29
N ILE A 1109 -10.84 -15.31 3.62
CA ILE A 1109 -12.17 -15.46 4.21
C ILE A 1109 -12.83 -16.72 3.65
N ASP A 1110 -13.57 -17.42 4.50
CA ASP A 1110 -14.44 -18.51 4.05
C ASP A 1110 -15.72 -17.96 3.40
N VAL A 1111 -16.54 -18.86 2.86
CA VAL A 1111 -17.84 -18.54 2.22
C VAL A 1111 -18.87 -17.91 3.15
N THR A 1112 -18.67 -17.96 4.46
CA THR A 1112 -19.53 -17.31 5.46
C THR A 1112 -19.08 -15.88 5.77
N GLY A 1113 -17.97 -15.43 5.17
CA GLY A 1113 -17.34 -14.13 5.42
C GLY A 1113 -16.30 -14.16 6.53
N LYS A 1114 -16.22 -15.23 7.32
CA LYS A 1114 -15.30 -15.33 8.45
C LYS A 1114 -13.86 -15.37 7.97
N THR A 1115 -13.02 -14.53 8.55
CA THR A 1115 -11.57 -14.59 8.35
C THR A 1115 -11.01 -15.88 8.96
N VAL A 1116 -10.43 -16.72 8.10
CA VAL A 1116 -9.79 -17.99 8.47
C VAL A 1116 -8.27 -17.92 8.40
N TYR A 1117 -7.72 -16.90 7.72
CA TYR A 1117 -6.28 -16.66 7.63
C TYR A 1117 -6.00 -15.16 7.48
N ASN A 1118 -4.99 -14.65 8.17
CA ASN A 1118 -4.54 -13.26 8.08
C ASN A 1118 -3.04 -13.15 8.38
N SER A 1119 -2.25 -12.66 7.43
CA SER A 1119 -0.80 -12.50 7.57
C SER A 1119 -0.23 -11.42 6.63
N GLY A 1120 1.08 -11.17 6.72
CA GLY A 1120 1.79 -10.40 5.70
C GLY A 1120 1.82 -11.19 4.38
N ALA A 1121 1.68 -10.51 3.25
CA ALA A 1121 1.59 -11.16 1.94
C ALA A 1121 2.90 -11.87 1.58
N SER A 1122 2.76 -13.11 1.09
CA SER A 1122 3.84 -13.96 0.64
C SER A 1122 3.54 -14.52 -0.75
N GLU A 1123 4.59 -14.93 -1.46
CA GLU A 1123 4.47 -15.54 -2.79
C GLU A 1123 3.83 -16.94 -2.73
N SER A 1124 3.78 -17.56 -1.55
CA SER A 1124 3.04 -18.78 -1.30
C SER A 1124 2.45 -18.80 0.11
N ILE A 1125 1.29 -19.44 0.25
CA ILE A 1125 0.64 -19.66 1.55
C ILE A 1125 0.32 -21.14 1.75
N SER A 1126 0.54 -21.63 2.97
CA SER A 1126 0.04 -22.94 3.37
C SER A 1126 -1.47 -22.86 3.54
N THR A 1127 -2.17 -23.84 2.96
CA THR A 1127 -3.62 -24.05 3.10
C THR A 1127 -3.92 -25.30 3.92
N ALA A 1128 -2.91 -25.91 4.55
CA ALA A 1128 -3.05 -27.17 5.29
C ALA A 1128 -4.05 -27.09 6.46
N ASP A 1129 -4.16 -25.91 7.09
CA ASP A 1129 -5.07 -25.66 8.21
C ASP A 1129 -6.49 -25.24 7.76
N LEU A 1130 -6.72 -25.14 6.44
CA LEU A 1130 -8.04 -24.84 5.88
C LEU A 1130 -8.80 -26.15 5.62
N ASP A 1131 -10.04 -26.20 6.09
CA ASP A 1131 -10.97 -27.25 5.70
C ASP A 1131 -11.26 -27.19 4.18
N ALA A 1132 -11.71 -28.29 3.60
CA ALA A 1132 -12.13 -28.30 2.19
C ALA A 1132 -13.29 -27.30 1.99
N GLY A 1133 -13.20 -26.44 0.98
CA GLY A 1133 -14.17 -25.38 0.75
C GLY A 1133 -13.70 -24.28 -0.19
N ILE A 1134 -14.60 -23.34 -0.49
CA ILE A 1134 -14.27 -22.12 -1.24
C ILE A 1134 -13.78 -21.05 -0.29
N TYR A 1135 -12.75 -20.35 -0.72
CA TYR A 1135 -12.17 -19.23 0.00
C TYR A 1135 -11.96 -18.04 -0.92
N THR A 1136 -12.06 -16.84 -0.36
CA THR A 1136 -11.65 -15.62 -1.05
C THR A 1136 -10.33 -15.14 -0.46
N LEU A 1137 -9.29 -15.13 -1.28
CA LEU A 1137 -8.03 -14.46 -0.98
C LEU A 1137 -8.16 -12.97 -1.27
N ILE A 1138 -7.75 -12.15 -0.32
CA ILE A 1138 -7.77 -10.70 -0.40
C ILE A 1138 -6.35 -10.21 -0.16
N LEU A 1139 -5.78 -9.53 -1.15
CA LEU A 1139 -4.47 -8.89 -1.08
C LEU A 1139 -4.68 -7.38 -1.00
N ILE A 1140 -4.09 -6.74 0.02
CA ILE A 1140 -4.03 -5.28 0.15
C ILE A 1140 -2.55 -4.90 0.06
N THR A 1141 -2.19 -4.11 -0.92
CA THR A 1141 -0.82 -3.67 -1.14
C THR A 1141 -0.42 -2.55 -0.17
N SER A 1142 0.88 -2.24 -0.09
CA SER A 1142 1.40 -1.17 0.77
C SER A 1142 0.94 0.24 0.39
N ASP A 1143 0.45 0.43 -0.84
CA ASP A 1143 -0.23 1.63 -1.35
C ASP A 1143 -1.76 1.52 -1.29
N ASN A 1144 -2.30 0.57 -0.52
CA ASN A 1144 -3.72 0.39 -0.21
C ASN A 1144 -4.61 -0.05 -1.39
N GLN A 1145 -4.02 -0.61 -2.46
CA GLN A 1145 -4.79 -1.23 -3.55
C GLN A 1145 -5.31 -2.60 -3.11
N LYS A 1146 -6.60 -2.85 -3.33
CA LYS A 1146 -7.26 -4.13 -2.98
C LYS A 1146 -7.43 -4.98 -4.23
N MET A 1147 -6.90 -6.19 -4.18
CA MET A 1147 -7.12 -7.22 -5.18
C MET A 1147 -7.70 -8.48 -4.52
N THR A 1148 -8.66 -9.14 -5.17
CA THR A 1148 -9.28 -10.35 -4.64
C THR A 1148 -9.22 -11.50 -5.63
N LYS A 1149 -9.01 -12.72 -5.13
CA LYS A 1149 -9.00 -13.93 -5.93
C LYS A 1149 -9.62 -15.09 -5.16
N ARG A 1150 -10.63 -15.74 -5.74
CA ARG A 1150 -11.25 -16.92 -5.12
C ARG A 1150 -10.47 -18.17 -5.46
N PHE A 1151 -10.34 -19.07 -4.49
CA PHE A 1151 -9.67 -20.35 -4.65
C PHE A 1151 -10.42 -21.45 -3.92
N VAL A 1152 -10.25 -22.69 -4.36
CA VAL A 1152 -10.90 -23.85 -3.77
C VAL A 1152 -9.85 -24.72 -3.09
N LYS A 1153 -10.05 -25.03 -1.80
CA LYS A 1153 -9.25 -26.02 -1.05
C LYS A 1153 -9.88 -27.39 -1.21
N MET A 1154 -9.12 -28.34 -1.75
CA MET A 1154 -9.48 -29.76 -1.78
C MET A 1154 -9.11 -30.46 -0.46
N LYS A 1155 -9.75 -31.59 -0.17
CA LYS A 1155 -9.46 -32.44 0.99
C LYS A 1155 -8.04 -32.97 0.98
#